data_AF-B3SDZ7-F1
#
_entry.id   AF-B3SDZ7-F1
#
_cell.length_a   1.000
_cell.length_b   1.000
_cell.length_c   1.000
_cell.angle_alpha   90.00
_cell.angle_beta   90.00
_cell.angle_gamma   90.00
#
_symmetry.space_group_name_H-M   'P 1'
#
loop_
_entity.id
_entity.type
_entity.pdbx_description
1 polymer ?
#
loop_
_entity_poly.entity_id
_entity_poly.type
_entity_poly.pdbx_seq_one_letter_code
_entity_poly.pdbx_strand_id
1 'polypeptide(L)'
;MVDYLQKRLSKSEQVDTHKTLIDGYHKQCHEKWNTFPDDGYFYSNLIHHALIAENDQHLQSIMTDFDWMTRKIQIDRTIYYLECDLTDYVDYLKKRNKNWEDFDQLKQLLKQQQPWLDVHKNNVVQMILWFSMSDSWMKQRALQLAEENVRNGESYWSMSRCSTSATTPYTYDACKAIGKNELDQSISVSNPEFGPLRIIGTQNNLKRDCQIVIQDYQTSQTVLQISTPNMDIEKVEISADGRTAAFQQFSRKDEWIVYDLDKNEEISFAQNDQGEDVKTDFDSVQFCPPQSETKMIMTLSGDSREVRIWKIEGNCIKPTNKQISRQYKIEYCGWVLMQDSVCVLLWWRKYRSQGGKSKDYEPVDPQNWINECQIEMWNVKKWTRRSFKVPAFIHAKDDGQYFKNNDFQHSKRLTYINIYRDAAYMILSYTRHISSTIGQLKMKQVFEFENQFRIILHDITFVKNILVSGHQSMIAIECITRKHILKMSGDQVQSRARVDQSGRSMFIPGSHRLLIYDKRDVYEYNLQGDKIAWQDISQTKSVDVGRPQRNPQTTVNIFDLIEFVGIEDCRKYRELINGRLGERHLKIVKDEIRFRYRKKDNTLILMNTSYVGEKWIITVNLTTGKKSVNRLTLSHGARVVYVDDDYLYVWERNKDDRRSLKCYKFGDGEYQLLENIDYQWDKGLMCKIMMNKIKHSPLRMKIEKLVDVWGEKDAEMIDYVMKDDELLLLLENGDHIAILNQEEDGNLRMKRYKDNIKYFKPLTQFFNHENLWSDKQLILYEKYSSLNIYNPQTLQLQITLPFPHFRIWDMQWNLQHSQLIIRSRKDYCLVTHVKKT
;
A
#
# COMPACT_ATOMS: atom_id res chain seq x y z
N MET A 1 18.44 35.24 30.86
CA MET A 1 19.45 34.67 31.81
C MET A 1 20.44 33.78 31.08
N VAL A 2 20.00 32.89 30.17
CA VAL A 2 20.89 32.08 29.29
C VAL A 2 21.80 32.96 28.41
N ASP A 3 21.26 33.99 27.74
CA ASP A 3 22.05 34.93 26.92
C ASP A 3 23.12 35.71 27.70
N TYR A 4 22.92 35.89 29.02
CA TYR A 4 23.88 36.60 29.87
C TYR A 4 25.07 35.71 30.24
N LEU A 5 24.83 34.42 30.49
CA LEU A 5 25.88 33.43 30.77
C LEU A 5 26.67 33.07 29.51
N GLN A 6 25.99 32.89 28.37
CA GLN A 6 26.64 32.62 27.08
C GLN A 6 27.54 33.78 26.62
N LYS A 7 27.23 35.04 26.98
CA LYS A 7 28.09 36.20 26.69
C LYS A 7 29.30 36.33 27.62
N ARG A 8 29.29 35.65 28.77
CA ARG A 8 30.36 35.71 29.78
C ARG A 8 31.39 34.60 29.65
N LEU A 9 31.00 33.45 29.09
CA LEU A 9 31.92 32.36 28.83
C LEU A 9 32.60 32.56 27.47
N SER A 10 33.92 32.40 27.44
CA SER A 10 34.65 32.27 26.18
C SER A 10 34.19 31.03 25.41
N LYS A 11 34.38 31.01 24.09
CA LYS A 11 34.00 29.87 23.25
C LYS A 11 34.66 28.57 23.71
N SER A 12 35.92 28.63 24.18
CA SER A 12 36.63 27.48 24.74
C SER A 12 36.00 26.96 26.03
N GLU A 13 35.62 27.84 26.95
CA GLU A 13 34.99 27.43 28.22
C GLU A 13 33.61 26.77 27.98
N GLN A 14 32.87 27.23 26.97
CA GLN A 14 31.62 26.60 26.57
C GLN A 14 31.85 25.17 26.06
N VAL A 15 32.81 24.99 25.15
CA VAL A 15 33.19 23.66 24.62
C VAL A 15 33.58 22.70 25.75
N ASP A 16 34.44 23.15 26.68
CA ASP A 16 34.91 22.31 27.80
C ASP A 16 33.78 21.92 28.76
N THR A 17 32.83 22.83 29.00
CA THR A 17 31.65 22.56 29.83
C THR A 17 30.76 21.48 29.19
N HIS A 18 30.49 21.61 27.89
CA HIS A 18 29.71 20.60 27.15
C HIS A 18 30.44 19.26 27.09
N LYS A 19 31.76 19.26 26.91
CA LYS A 19 32.57 18.03 26.93
C LYS A 19 32.47 17.31 28.28
N THR A 20 32.59 18.05 29.37
CA THR A 20 32.45 17.53 30.74
C THR A 20 31.09 16.88 30.95
N LEU A 21 30.01 17.50 30.44
CA LEU A 21 28.66 16.96 30.51
C LEU A 21 28.53 15.64 29.74
N ILE A 22 29.00 15.58 28.50
CA ILE A 22 28.94 14.37 27.67
C ILE A 22 29.77 13.23 28.27
N ASP A 23 30.98 13.52 28.76
CA ASP A 23 31.83 12.53 29.43
C ASP A 23 31.18 12.01 30.72
N GLY A 24 30.47 12.87 31.44
CA GLY A 24 29.66 12.50 32.60
C GLY A 24 28.56 11.50 32.25
N TYR A 25 27.78 11.80 31.20
CA TYR A 25 26.75 10.88 30.71
C TYR A 25 27.34 9.56 30.22
N HIS A 26 28.40 9.58 29.42
CA HIS A 26 29.04 8.37 28.92
C HIS A 26 29.42 7.39 30.04
N LYS A 27 29.95 7.91 31.16
CA LYS A 27 30.28 7.13 32.36
C LYS A 27 29.05 6.56 33.05
N GLN A 28 27.99 7.35 33.20
CA GLN A 28 26.75 6.91 33.84
C GLN A 28 26.02 5.84 33.01
N CYS A 29 26.12 5.91 31.68
CA CYS A 29 25.55 4.93 30.76
C CYS A 29 26.37 3.65 30.62
N HIS A 30 27.48 3.48 31.35
CA HIS A 30 28.41 2.37 31.17
C HIS A 30 28.78 2.13 29.70
N GLU A 31 29.06 3.22 28.96
CA GLU A 31 29.42 3.20 27.53
C GLU A 31 28.29 2.75 26.58
N LYS A 32 27.06 2.59 27.09
CA LYS A 32 25.88 2.19 26.32
C LYS A 32 24.80 3.27 26.38
N TRP A 33 24.79 4.17 25.40
CA TRP A 33 23.93 5.36 25.39
C TRP A 33 22.43 5.05 25.50
N ASN A 34 22.01 3.87 25.03
CA ASN A 34 20.62 3.41 25.11
C ASN A 34 20.15 3.02 26.53
N THR A 35 21.05 2.90 27.50
CA THR A 35 20.71 2.45 28.87
C THR A 35 20.33 3.56 29.83
N PHE A 36 20.54 4.84 29.45
CA PHE A 36 20.21 5.95 30.33
C PHE A 36 18.69 6.04 30.56
N PRO A 37 18.22 6.28 31.80
CA PRO A 37 16.82 6.53 32.06
C PRO A 37 16.30 7.76 31.30
N ASP A 38 15.04 7.74 30.90
CA ASP A 38 14.41 8.93 30.33
C ASP A 38 14.15 9.96 31.44
N ASP A 39 14.91 11.05 31.41
CA ASP A 39 14.77 12.21 32.30
C ASP A 39 14.10 13.41 31.61
N GLY A 40 13.64 13.24 30.36
CA GLY A 40 13.07 14.29 29.52
C GLY A 40 14.09 15.28 28.95
N TYR A 41 15.38 15.14 29.24
CA TYR A 41 16.44 16.06 28.78
C TYR A 41 17.49 15.36 27.91
N PHE A 42 17.98 14.21 28.36
CA PHE A 42 19.09 13.48 27.76
C PHE A 42 18.83 13.17 26.29
N TYR A 43 17.77 12.43 25.96
CA TYR A 43 17.46 12.04 24.58
C TYR A 43 17.12 13.23 23.66
N SER A 44 16.65 14.34 24.21
CA SER A 44 16.29 15.53 23.44
C SER A 44 17.50 16.43 23.12
N ASN A 45 18.54 16.44 23.96
CA ASN A 45 19.62 17.43 23.86
C ASN A 45 21.04 16.83 23.76
N LEU A 46 21.19 15.50 23.85
CA LEU A 46 22.51 14.83 23.83
C LEU A 46 23.33 15.22 22.60
N ILE A 47 22.72 15.17 21.42
CA ILE A 47 23.41 15.47 20.15
C ILE A 47 23.78 16.95 20.06
N HIS A 48 22.88 17.85 20.45
CA HIS A 48 23.16 19.27 20.51
C HIS A 48 24.41 19.58 21.34
N HIS A 49 24.52 19.00 22.53
CA HIS A 49 25.70 19.18 23.39
C HIS A 49 26.96 18.51 22.82
N ALA A 50 26.84 17.32 22.23
CA ALA A 50 27.96 16.63 21.61
C ALA A 50 28.54 17.39 20.40
N LEU A 51 27.67 18.06 19.62
CA LEU A 51 28.06 18.93 18.50
C LEU A 51 28.81 20.17 18.98
N ILE A 52 28.33 20.85 20.03
CA ILE A 52 29.00 22.02 20.61
C ILE A 52 30.33 21.63 21.27
N ALA A 53 30.40 20.47 21.92
CA ALA A 53 31.63 19.94 22.50
C ALA A 53 32.69 19.58 21.44
N GLU A 54 32.32 19.57 20.15
CA GLU A 54 33.16 19.16 19.03
C GLU A 54 33.81 17.78 19.24
N ASN A 55 33.15 16.90 19.99
CA ASN A 55 33.68 15.61 20.39
C ASN A 55 33.31 14.53 19.36
N ASP A 56 34.14 14.44 18.32
CA ASP A 56 33.92 13.54 17.19
C ASP A 56 33.80 12.06 17.60
N GLN A 57 34.51 11.63 18.65
CA GLN A 57 34.47 10.25 19.12
C GLN A 57 33.09 9.90 19.71
N HIS A 58 32.57 10.74 20.60
CA HIS A 58 31.24 10.52 21.18
C HIS A 58 30.13 10.68 20.16
N LEU A 59 30.23 11.69 19.28
CA LEU A 59 29.27 11.85 18.18
C LEU A 59 29.21 10.60 17.29
N GLN A 60 30.35 10.06 16.90
CA GLN A 60 30.40 8.84 16.10
C GLN A 60 29.88 7.62 16.89
N SER A 61 30.21 7.51 18.18
CA SER A 61 29.71 6.45 19.05
C SER A 61 28.18 6.46 19.14
N ILE A 62 27.57 7.64 19.37
CA ILE A 62 26.10 7.78 19.47
C ILE A 62 25.43 7.53 18.11
N MET A 63 25.97 8.11 17.03
CA MET A 63 25.39 8.02 15.69
C MET A 63 25.54 6.65 15.03
N THR A 64 26.28 5.72 15.67
CA THR A 64 26.39 4.32 15.26
C THR A 64 25.75 3.35 16.27
N ASP A 65 25.07 3.88 17.29
CA ASP A 65 24.29 3.12 18.27
C ASP A 65 22.80 3.11 17.86
N PHE A 66 22.41 2.07 17.11
CA PHE A 66 21.04 1.92 16.64
C PHE A 66 20.06 1.55 17.75
N ASP A 67 20.53 1.03 18.87
CA ASP A 67 19.69 0.80 20.04
C ASP A 67 19.36 2.12 20.74
N TRP A 68 20.30 3.07 20.78
CA TRP A 68 20.03 4.44 21.24
C TRP A 68 19.03 5.14 20.32
N MET A 69 19.19 5.03 18.99
CA MET A 69 18.23 5.58 18.04
C MET A 69 16.83 5.00 18.24
N THR A 70 16.74 3.69 18.45
CA THR A 70 15.48 3.00 18.76
C THR A 70 14.87 3.57 20.04
N ARG A 71 15.65 3.71 21.10
CA ARG A 71 15.18 4.24 22.38
C ARG A 71 14.72 5.70 22.29
N LYS A 72 15.45 6.53 21.54
CA LYS A 72 15.05 7.91 21.27
C LYS A 72 13.70 7.99 20.55
N ILE A 73 13.52 7.22 19.47
CA ILE A 73 12.26 7.17 18.71
C ILE A 73 11.08 6.75 19.61
N GLN A 74 11.29 5.78 20.51
CA GLN A 74 10.27 5.33 21.45
C GLN A 74 9.86 6.43 22.45
N ILE A 75 10.82 7.18 22.98
CA ILE A 75 10.59 8.29 23.93
C ILE A 75 9.90 9.46 23.24
N ASP A 76 10.46 9.91 22.12
CA ASP A 76 9.95 11.03 21.33
C ASP A 76 8.61 10.71 20.66
N ARG A 77 8.28 9.42 20.52
CA ARG A 77 7.13 8.87 19.78
C ARG A 77 7.08 9.36 18.33
N THR A 78 8.23 9.72 17.77
CA THR A 78 8.41 10.15 16.39
C THR A 78 9.85 9.97 15.95
N ILE A 79 10.06 9.74 14.65
CA ILE A 79 11.39 9.73 14.04
C ILE A 79 11.91 11.15 13.77
N TYR A 80 11.02 12.15 13.77
CA TYR A 80 11.32 13.50 13.30
C TYR A 80 12.51 14.14 14.03
N TYR A 81 12.59 13.98 15.36
CA TYR A 81 13.69 14.58 16.13
C TYR A 81 15.02 13.84 15.90
N LEU A 82 15.00 12.53 15.66
CA LEU A 82 16.20 11.81 15.22
C LEU A 82 16.63 12.25 13.80
N GLU A 83 15.68 12.51 12.90
CA GLU A 83 15.99 13.07 11.57
C GLU A 83 16.67 14.44 11.69
N CYS A 84 16.22 15.29 12.63
CA CYS A 84 16.86 16.58 12.92
C CYS A 84 18.30 16.37 13.41
N ASP A 85 18.50 15.50 14.41
CA ASP A 85 19.84 15.18 14.95
C ASP A 85 20.79 14.65 13.86
N LEU A 86 20.31 13.75 12.99
CA LEU A 86 21.08 13.24 11.86
C LEU A 86 21.40 14.33 10.83
N THR A 87 20.48 15.27 10.60
CA THR A 87 20.69 16.40 9.69
C THR A 87 21.77 17.33 10.23
N ASP A 88 21.69 17.69 11.51
CA ASP A 88 22.69 18.53 12.17
C ASP A 88 24.08 17.86 12.17
N TYR A 89 24.13 16.55 12.40
CA TYR A 89 25.36 15.78 12.35
C TYR A 89 25.95 15.68 10.93
N VAL A 90 25.11 15.44 9.91
CA VAL A 90 25.54 15.45 8.49
C VAL A 90 26.12 16.81 8.11
N ASP A 91 25.47 17.91 8.51
CA ASP A 91 25.95 19.26 8.21
C ASP A 91 27.25 19.60 8.97
N TYR A 92 27.40 19.10 10.19
CA TYR A 92 28.64 19.18 10.95
C TYR A 92 29.80 18.43 10.25
N LEU A 93 29.55 17.22 9.76
CA LEU A 93 30.54 16.43 9.03
C LEU A 93 30.92 17.08 7.69
N LYS A 94 29.94 17.64 6.95
CA LYS A 94 30.19 18.40 5.70
C LYS A 94 31.12 19.59 5.93
N LYS A 95 30.85 20.39 6.97
CA LYS A 95 31.69 21.55 7.33
C LYS A 95 33.14 21.15 7.64
N ARG A 96 33.36 19.91 8.08
CA ARG A 96 34.67 19.36 8.43
C ARG A 96 35.28 18.46 7.35
N ASN A 97 34.64 18.36 6.18
CA ASN A 97 35.06 17.49 5.08
C ASN A 97 35.28 16.02 5.51
N LYS A 98 34.38 15.51 6.36
CA LYS A 98 34.36 14.11 6.82
C LYS A 98 33.30 13.29 6.07
N ASN A 99 33.28 11.98 6.26
CA ASN A 99 32.33 11.08 5.62
C ASN A 99 30.90 11.31 6.13
N TRP A 100 30.16 12.20 5.45
CA TRP A 100 28.78 12.55 5.74
C TRP A 100 27.77 11.73 4.91
N GLU A 101 28.20 11.17 3.78
CA GLU A 101 27.34 10.43 2.84
C GLU A 101 26.75 9.19 3.50
N ASP A 102 27.54 8.50 4.32
CA ASP A 102 27.13 7.31 5.07
C ASP A 102 25.95 7.58 6.00
N PHE A 103 25.97 8.70 6.73
CA PHE A 103 24.90 9.10 7.63
C PHE A 103 23.72 9.73 6.90
N ASP A 104 23.94 10.38 5.75
CA ASP A 104 22.84 10.83 4.90
C ASP A 104 22.06 9.64 4.31
N GLN A 105 22.75 8.56 3.91
CA GLN A 105 22.10 7.31 3.50
C GLN A 105 21.27 6.68 4.63
N LEU A 106 21.77 6.68 5.88
CA LEU A 106 21.00 6.22 7.05
C LEU A 106 19.73 7.05 7.24
N LYS A 107 19.86 8.38 7.22
CA LYS A 107 18.72 9.30 7.32
C LYS A 107 17.70 9.04 6.21
N GLN A 108 18.14 8.85 4.97
CA GLN A 108 17.24 8.58 3.85
C GLN A 108 16.51 7.24 4.01
N LEU A 109 17.20 6.17 4.44
CA LEU A 109 16.59 4.87 4.68
C LEU A 109 15.50 4.96 5.78
N LEU A 110 15.81 5.64 6.89
CA LEU A 110 14.89 5.88 8.00
C LEU A 110 13.62 6.60 7.55
N LYS A 111 13.75 7.66 6.74
CA LYS A 111 12.61 8.42 6.19
C LYS A 111 11.77 7.61 5.21
N GLN A 112 12.41 6.80 4.37
CA GLN A 112 11.73 6.00 3.37
C GLN A 112 10.99 4.80 3.99
N GLN A 113 11.51 4.25 5.10
CA GLN A 113 10.94 3.08 5.77
C GLN A 113 10.23 3.41 7.08
N GLN A 114 9.95 4.68 7.36
CA GLN A 114 9.25 5.15 8.57
C GLN A 114 7.94 4.37 8.87
N PRO A 115 7.06 4.01 7.91
CA PRO A 115 5.83 3.24 8.20
C PRO A 115 6.08 1.88 8.87
N TRP A 116 7.30 1.36 8.73
CA TRP A 116 7.73 0.06 9.22
C TRP A 116 8.55 0.16 10.51
N LEU A 117 8.78 1.37 11.02
CA LEU A 117 9.26 1.63 12.36
C LEU A 117 8.04 1.94 13.26
N ASP A 118 7.41 0.89 13.79
CA ASP A 118 6.45 1.05 14.88
C ASP A 118 7.19 1.60 16.10
N VAL A 119 6.89 2.83 16.49
CA VAL A 119 7.46 3.55 17.65
C VAL A 119 7.27 2.80 18.97
N HIS A 120 6.44 1.76 19.02
CA HIS A 120 6.19 0.94 20.20
C HIS A 120 6.69 -0.51 20.09
N LYS A 121 7.12 -0.98 18.91
CA LYS A 121 7.43 -2.40 18.70
C LYS A 121 8.67 -2.69 17.86
N ASN A 122 9.09 -1.76 17.00
CA ASN A 122 10.12 -2.06 16.01
C ASN A 122 11.46 -1.41 16.38
N ASN A 123 12.53 -2.17 16.14
CA ASN A 123 13.92 -1.77 16.38
C ASN A 123 14.55 -1.29 15.06
N VAL A 124 15.30 -0.19 15.10
CA VAL A 124 16.11 0.34 13.98
C VAL A 124 17.08 -0.73 13.46
N VAL A 125 17.70 -1.54 14.33
CA VAL A 125 18.54 -2.70 13.97
C VAL A 125 17.78 -3.65 13.06
N GLN A 126 16.59 -4.09 13.48
CA GLN A 126 15.76 -5.02 12.71
C GLN A 126 15.31 -4.40 11.38
N MET A 127 14.99 -3.10 11.36
CA MET A 127 14.64 -2.40 10.12
C MET A 127 15.82 -2.41 9.13
N ILE A 128 17.03 -2.05 9.59
CA ILE A 128 18.22 -2.01 8.73
C ILE A 128 18.54 -3.40 8.19
N LEU A 129 18.50 -4.44 9.03
CA LEU A 129 18.72 -5.83 8.60
C LEU A 129 17.72 -6.31 7.54
N TRP A 130 16.52 -5.73 7.54
CA TRP A 130 15.45 -6.12 6.63
C TRP A 130 15.46 -5.36 5.31
N PHE A 131 15.76 -4.06 5.35
CA PHE A 131 15.66 -3.17 4.18
C PHE A 131 17.01 -2.81 3.54
N SER A 132 18.13 -2.89 4.28
CA SER A 132 19.46 -2.68 3.70
C SER A 132 19.89 -3.93 2.93
N MET A 133 19.71 -3.90 1.61
CA MET A 133 20.06 -5.01 0.72
C MET A 133 21.53 -5.01 0.28
N SER A 134 22.21 -3.86 0.36
CA SER A 134 23.65 -3.73 0.15
C SER A 134 24.43 -4.13 1.41
N ASP A 135 25.65 -4.62 1.20
CA ASP A 135 26.65 -4.78 2.27
C ASP A 135 27.18 -3.39 2.68
N SER A 136 26.29 -2.59 3.28
CA SER A 136 26.57 -1.24 3.75
C SER A 136 27.16 -1.26 5.17
N TRP A 137 27.85 -0.18 5.55
CA TRP A 137 28.32 0.01 6.92
C TRP A 137 27.18 -0.15 7.94
N MET A 138 25.97 0.33 7.60
CA MET A 138 24.78 0.22 8.45
C MET A 138 24.38 -1.24 8.63
N LYS A 139 24.39 -2.04 7.56
CA LYS A 139 24.03 -3.47 7.66
C LYS A 139 25.04 -4.23 8.51
N GLN A 140 26.33 -3.97 8.32
CA GLN A 140 27.39 -4.59 9.11
C GLN A 140 27.27 -4.20 10.59
N ARG A 141 27.04 -2.92 10.88
CA ARG A 141 26.83 -2.44 12.25
C ARG A 141 25.55 -3.02 12.88
N ALA A 142 24.45 -3.10 12.13
CA ALA A 142 23.21 -3.70 12.60
C ALA A 142 23.36 -5.21 12.86
N LEU A 143 24.15 -5.93 12.05
CA LEU A 143 24.47 -7.34 12.29
C LEU A 143 25.25 -7.49 13.60
N GLN A 144 26.27 -6.66 13.84
CA GLN A 144 27.03 -6.68 15.08
C GLN A 144 26.14 -6.44 16.31
N LEU A 145 25.30 -5.39 16.29
CA LEU A 145 24.37 -5.09 17.38
C LEU A 145 23.36 -6.21 17.58
N ALA A 146 22.84 -6.79 16.50
CA ALA A 146 21.92 -7.93 16.59
C ALA A 146 22.59 -9.15 17.24
N GLU A 147 23.82 -9.48 16.89
CA GLU A 147 24.57 -10.58 17.52
C GLU A 147 24.79 -10.33 19.02
N GLU A 148 25.12 -9.10 19.40
CA GLU A 148 25.25 -8.68 20.81
C GLU A 148 23.91 -8.78 21.56
N ASN A 149 22.81 -8.35 20.94
CA ASN A 149 21.48 -8.33 21.56
C ASN A 149 20.82 -9.72 21.62
N VAL A 150 21.13 -10.62 20.69
CA VAL A 150 20.71 -12.04 20.76
C VAL A 150 21.30 -12.71 22.00
N ARG A 151 22.49 -12.30 22.47
CA ARG A 151 23.05 -12.80 23.74
C ARG A 151 22.20 -12.39 24.94
N ASN A 152 21.44 -11.31 24.83
CA ASN A 152 20.53 -10.77 25.85
C ASN A 152 19.08 -11.27 25.71
N GLY A 153 18.82 -12.20 24.79
CA GLY A 153 17.50 -12.84 24.63
C GLY A 153 16.62 -12.24 23.52
N GLU A 154 17.13 -11.29 22.74
CA GLU A 154 16.42 -10.75 21.58
C GLU A 154 16.53 -11.66 20.35
N SER A 155 15.69 -11.42 19.32
CA SER A 155 15.67 -12.22 18.11
C SER A 155 15.56 -11.35 16.87
N TYR A 156 16.49 -11.53 15.94
CA TYR A 156 16.58 -10.73 14.71
C TYR A 156 16.55 -11.59 13.44
N TRP A 157 16.06 -10.97 12.37
CA TRP A 157 16.00 -11.57 11.04
C TRP A 157 16.64 -10.65 10.01
N SER A 158 17.44 -11.21 9.11
CA SER A 158 18.15 -10.45 8.09
C SER A 158 17.80 -10.95 6.70
N MET A 159 17.50 -10.01 5.80
CA MET A 159 17.35 -10.32 4.38
C MET A 159 18.74 -10.33 3.75
N SER A 160 19.23 -11.51 3.38
CA SER A 160 20.60 -11.69 2.91
C SER A 160 20.74 -11.50 1.40
N ARG A 161 19.68 -11.78 0.62
CA ARG A 161 19.70 -11.66 -0.84
C ARG A 161 18.31 -11.47 -1.42
N CYS A 162 18.19 -10.79 -2.56
CA CYS A 162 17.00 -10.80 -3.41
C CYS A 162 17.41 -10.91 -4.89
N SER A 163 16.63 -11.64 -5.69
CA SER A 163 16.90 -11.88 -7.11
C SER A 163 16.36 -10.80 -8.04
N THR A 164 15.55 -9.90 -7.50
CA THR A 164 14.97 -8.79 -8.26
C THR A 164 16.08 -7.86 -8.77
N SER A 165 15.76 -7.11 -9.84
CA SER A 165 16.33 -5.78 -10.08
C SER A 165 15.77 -4.72 -9.09
N ALA A 166 15.21 -5.13 -7.94
CA ALA A 166 14.74 -4.28 -6.84
C ALA A 166 15.89 -3.84 -5.93
N THR A 167 17.11 -3.86 -6.47
CA THR A 167 18.11 -2.83 -6.26
C THR A 167 17.71 -1.47 -6.86
N THR A 168 16.52 -1.34 -7.46
CA THR A 168 15.98 -0.04 -7.87
C THR A 168 15.87 0.84 -6.62
N PRO A 169 16.63 1.94 -6.56
CA PRO A 169 16.55 2.87 -5.45
C PRO A 169 15.09 3.27 -5.23
N TYR A 170 14.69 3.41 -3.97
CA TYR A 170 13.39 3.99 -3.65
C TYR A 170 13.27 5.35 -4.36
N THR A 171 12.28 5.46 -5.23
CA THR A 171 12.08 6.65 -6.08
C THR A 171 11.39 7.80 -5.33
N TYR A 172 10.85 7.52 -4.15
CA TYR A 172 10.25 8.49 -3.23
C TYR A 172 11.27 8.98 -2.20
N ASP A 173 11.07 10.18 -1.69
CA ASP A 173 11.94 10.84 -0.71
C ASP A 173 11.61 10.46 0.73
N ALA A 174 10.32 10.27 1.03
CA ALA A 174 9.83 9.87 2.34
C ALA A 174 8.56 9.03 2.20
N CYS A 175 8.25 8.24 3.23
CA CYS A 175 7.01 7.50 3.33
C CYS A 175 6.46 7.62 4.76
N LYS A 176 5.15 7.81 4.94
CA LYS A 176 4.53 7.95 6.27
C LYS A 176 3.26 7.13 6.37
N ALA A 177 3.03 6.45 7.49
CA ALA A 177 1.79 5.73 7.74
C ALA A 177 0.74 6.68 8.31
N ILE A 178 -0.49 6.61 7.78
CA ILE A 178 -1.66 7.29 8.35
C ILE A 178 -2.72 6.27 8.73
N GLY A 179 -3.02 5.37 7.79
CA GLY A 179 -3.96 4.28 8.01
C GLY A 179 -3.35 3.15 8.83
N LYS A 180 -4.22 2.26 9.30
CA LYS A 180 -3.84 1.00 9.95
C LYS A 180 -4.18 -0.22 9.09
N ASN A 181 -5.05 -0.08 8.09
CA ASN A 181 -5.45 -1.17 7.22
C ASN A 181 -5.54 -0.74 5.73
N GLU A 182 -5.77 -1.70 4.82
CA GLU A 182 -5.82 -1.44 3.37
C GLU A 182 -7.12 -0.77 2.89
N LEU A 183 -8.10 -0.61 3.78
CA LEU A 183 -9.43 -0.05 3.52
C LEU A 183 -9.52 1.43 3.92
N ASP A 184 -8.46 1.98 4.51
CA ASP A 184 -8.31 3.41 4.77
C ASP A 184 -8.08 4.13 3.44
N GLN A 185 -9.13 4.56 2.71
CA GLN A 185 -8.98 4.95 1.28
C GLN A 185 -9.02 6.45 0.98
N SER A 186 -9.14 7.31 2.00
CA SER A 186 -9.29 8.74 1.78
C SER A 186 -8.36 9.56 2.67
N ILE A 187 -7.67 10.51 2.05
CA ILE A 187 -6.86 11.52 2.74
C ILE A 187 -7.11 12.91 2.16
N SER A 188 -6.80 13.92 2.96
CA SER A 188 -6.68 15.30 2.52
C SER A 188 -5.59 16.03 3.33
N VAL A 189 -5.04 17.13 2.80
CA VAL A 189 -3.95 17.90 3.46
C VAL A 189 -4.30 19.38 3.53
N SER A 190 -3.88 20.02 4.62
CA SER A 190 -3.97 21.48 4.76
C SER A 190 -2.89 22.19 3.94
N ASN A 191 -2.93 23.51 3.91
CA ASN A 191 -1.93 24.33 3.24
C ASN A 191 -0.89 24.82 4.27
N PRO A 192 0.41 24.50 4.10
CA PRO A 192 1.46 24.90 5.05
C PRO A 192 1.66 26.43 5.15
N GLU A 193 1.14 27.21 4.20
CA GLU A 193 1.19 28.68 4.25
C GLU A 193 0.36 29.28 5.40
N PHE A 194 -0.66 28.55 5.89
CA PHE A 194 -1.63 29.06 6.88
C PHE A 194 -1.48 28.41 8.26
N GLY A 195 -0.50 27.53 8.44
CA GLY A 195 -0.25 26.81 9.67
C GLY A 195 0.56 25.53 9.43
N PRO A 196 0.72 24.67 10.45
CA PRO A 196 1.35 23.36 10.28
C PRO A 196 0.64 22.56 9.19
N LEU A 197 1.43 21.85 8.37
CA LEU A 197 0.88 20.92 7.39
C LEU A 197 0.22 19.76 8.13
N ARG A 198 -1.11 19.73 8.12
CA ARG A 198 -1.92 18.68 8.71
C ARG A 198 -2.40 17.75 7.62
N ILE A 199 -2.48 16.47 7.93
CA ILE A 199 -3.04 15.45 7.07
C ILE A 199 -4.17 14.74 7.81
N ILE A 200 -5.33 14.64 7.15
CA ILE A 200 -6.49 13.91 7.64
C ILE A 200 -6.61 12.59 6.90
N GLY A 201 -6.97 11.53 7.61
CA GLY A 201 -7.25 10.22 7.05
C GLY A 201 -8.09 9.37 8.00
N THR A 202 -8.28 8.11 7.64
CA THR A 202 -8.97 7.14 8.49
C THR A 202 -7.99 6.12 9.05
N GLN A 203 -8.32 5.57 10.21
CA GLN A 203 -7.69 4.37 10.76
C GLN A 203 -8.76 3.33 11.01
N ASN A 204 -8.47 2.09 10.60
CA ASN A 204 -9.36 0.96 10.80
C ASN A 204 -10.73 1.14 10.12
N ASN A 205 -10.77 1.77 8.94
CA ASN A 205 -12.02 1.89 8.18
C ASN A 205 -12.63 0.51 7.88
N LEU A 206 -13.97 0.44 7.79
CA LEU A 206 -14.74 -0.80 7.68
C LEU A 206 -14.58 -1.77 8.87
N LYS A 207 -14.13 -1.28 10.03
CA LYS A 207 -14.06 -2.01 11.31
C LYS A 207 -14.83 -1.27 12.40
N ARG A 208 -15.15 -1.98 13.49
CA ARG A 208 -15.93 -1.42 14.62
C ARG A 208 -15.23 -0.26 15.32
N ASP A 209 -13.91 -0.21 15.25
CA ASP A 209 -13.03 0.79 15.84
C ASP A 209 -12.53 1.82 14.80
N CYS A 210 -13.29 2.05 13.72
CA CYS A 210 -13.01 3.08 12.74
C CYS A 210 -12.88 4.48 13.39
N GLN A 211 -11.83 5.20 13.03
CA GLN A 211 -11.50 6.51 13.55
C GLN A 211 -11.05 7.42 12.42
N ILE A 212 -11.37 8.70 12.54
CA ILE A 212 -10.77 9.75 11.71
C ILE A 212 -9.60 10.33 12.49
N VAL A 213 -8.44 10.38 11.86
CA VAL A 213 -7.21 10.88 12.48
C VAL A 213 -6.70 12.09 11.72
N ILE A 214 -6.23 13.07 12.48
CA ILE A 214 -5.56 14.25 11.95
C ILE A 214 -4.18 14.27 12.58
N GLN A 215 -3.17 14.25 11.73
CA GLN A 215 -1.78 14.22 12.14
C GLN A 215 -1.05 15.46 11.67
N ASP A 216 -0.11 15.93 12.48
CA ASP A 216 0.92 16.83 12.00
C ASP A 216 1.79 16.06 11.00
N TYR A 217 1.85 16.53 9.76
CA TYR A 217 2.51 15.79 8.69
C TYR A 217 4.01 15.66 8.94
N GLN A 218 4.64 16.62 9.59
CA GLN A 218 6.08 16.66 9.80
C GLN A 218 6.50 15.66 10.88
N THR A 219 5.88 15.74 12.05
CA THR A 219 6.17 14.91 13.23
C THR A 219 5.41 13.57 13.23
N SER A 220 4.38 13.41 12.40
CA SER A 220 3.45 12.26 12.43
C SER A 220 2.70 12.08 13.76
N GLN A 221 2.75 13.08 14.65
CA GLN A 221 2.00 13.05 15.89
C GLN A 221 0.52 13.30 15.62
N THR A 222 -0.34 12.60 16.34
CA THR A 222 -1.79 12.77 16.22
C THR A 222 -2.20 14.06 16.94
N VAL A 223 -2.78 14.99 16.18
CA VAL A 223 -3.32 16.27 16.68
C VAL A 223 -4.70 16.05 17.25
N LEU A 224 -5.56 15.33 16.51
CA LEU A 224 -6.91 15.01 16.93
C LEU A 224 -7.31 13.64 16.41
N GLN A 225 -8.13 12.95 17.19
CA GLN A 225 -8.73 11.67 16.83
C GLN A 225 -10.22 11.73 17.11
N ILE A 226 -11.02 11.58 16.07
CA ILE A 226 -12.47 11.56 16.15
C ILE A 226 -12.90 10.09 16.07
N SER A 227 -13.46 9.59 17.17
CA SER A 227 -13.97 8.22 17.22
C SER A 227 -15.39 8.16 16.68
N THR A 228 -15.61 7.39 15.62
CA THR A 228 -16.90 7.22 14.98
C THR A 228 -17.32 5.75 15.05
N PRO A 229 -17.86 5.28 16.19
CA PRO A 229 -18.21 3.87 16.34
C PRO A 229 -19.23 3.44 15.28
N ASN A 230 -18.97 2.32 14.62
CA ASN A 230 -19.82 1.73 13.56
C ASN A 230 -20.05 2.62 12.33
N MET A 231 -19.13 3.53 12.01
CA MET A 231 -19.22 4.35 10.80
C MET A 231 -18.10 4.01 9.81
N ASP A 232 -18.52 3.64 8.61
CA ASP A 232 -17.65 3.46 7.46
C ASP A 232 -17.48 4.82 6.77
N ILE A 233 -16.25 5.27 6.58
CA ILE A 233 -15.97 6.61 6.03
C ILE A 233 -15.59 6.47 4.55
N GLU A 234 -16.26 7.22 3.68
CA GLU A 234 -16.02 7.21 2.23
C GLU A 234 -15.02 8.30 1.81
N LYS A 235 -15.24 9.54 2.29
CA LYS A 235 -14.43 10.70 1.94
C LYS A 235 -14.11 11.53 3.16
N VAL A 236 -12.92 12.15 3.15
CA VAL A 236 -12.48 13.14 4.13
C VAL A 236 -11.91 14.36 3.42
N GLU A 237 -12.08 15.52 4.02
CA GLU A 237 -11.48 16.77 3.57
C GLU A 237 -11.06 17.62 4.76
N ILE A 238 -9.98 18.38 4.61
CA ILE A 238 -9.53 19.35 5.61
C ILE A 238 -9.40 20.72 4.95
N SER A 239 -9.85 21.73 5.67
CA SER A 239 -9.66 23.13 5.30
C SER A 239 -8.18 23.49 5.26
N ALA A 240 -7.85 24.53 4.51
CA ALA A 240 -6.47 24.89 4.26
C ALA A 240 -5.73 25.44 5.48
N ASP A 241 -6.42 26.06 6.44
CA ASP A 241 -5.84 26.44 7.74
C ASP A 241 -5.70 25.25 8.71
N GLY A 242 -6.24 24.08 8.32
CA GLY A 242 -6.19 22.86 9.11
C GLY A 242 -7.08 22.87 10.35
N ARG A 243 -8.05 23.79 10.46
CA ARG A 243 -8.91 23.97 11.66
C ARG A 243 -10.33 23.45 11.51
N THR A 244 -10.77 23.19 10.29
CA THR A 244 -12.06 22.57 9.99
C THR A 244 -11.86 21.31 9.15
N ALA A 245 -12.60 20.25 9.44
CA ALA A 245 -12.64 19.03 8.64
C ALA A 245 -14.06 18.72 8.19
N ALA A 246 -14.20 17.97 7.10
CA ALA A 246 -15.46 17.41 6.64
C ALA A 246 -15.28 15.94 6.29
N PHE A 247 -16.29 15.12 6.54
CA PHE A 247 -16.25 13.70 6.19
C PHE A 247 -17.63 13.16 5.85
N GLN A 248 -17.64 12.11 5.01
CA GLN A 248 -18.84 11.49 4.47
C GLN A 248 -18.92 10.03 4.92
N GLN A 249 -20.08 9.63 5.45
CA GLN A 249 -20.33 8.26 5.88
C GLN A 249 -20.86 7.40 4.71
N PHE A 250 -20.34 6.20 4.55
CA PHE A 250 -20.72 5.27 3.48
C PHE A 250 -22.20 4.84 3.52
N SER A 251 -22.75 4.65 4.72
CA SER A 251 -24.16 4.27 4.91
C SER A 251 -25.13 5.43 4.68
N ARG A 252 -24.64 6.68 4.72
CA ARG A 252 -25.38 7.91 4.50
C ARG A 252 -24.69 8.71 3.41
N LYS A 253 -24.74 8.18 2.18
CA LYS A 253 -24.04 8.74 0.99
C LYS A 253 -24.31 10.22 0.74
N ASP A 254 -25.38 10.75 1.30
CA ASP A 254 -25.86 12.09 1.04
C ASP A 254 -25.57 13.05 2.22
N GLU A 255 -25.09 12.54 3.37
CA GLU A 255 -24.86 13.34 4.57
C GLU A 255 -23.36 13.57 4.80
N TRP A 256 -22.98 14.85 4.81
CA TRP A 256 -21.64 15.29 5.16
C TRP A 256 -21.63 15.91 6.55
N ILE A 257 -20.70 15.45 7.37
CA ILE A 257 -20.45 15.98 8.71
C ILE A 257 -19.29 16.95 8.62
N VAL A 258 -19.46 18.17 9.13
CA VAL A 258 -18.41 19.20 9.17
C VAL A 258 -18.08 19.48 10.63
N TYR A 259 -16.79 19.62 10.93
CA TYR A 259 -16.28 19.63 12.30
C TYR A 259 -15.28 20.76 12.53
N ASP A 260 -15.45 21.51 13.62
CA ASP A 260 -14.47 22.46 14.14
C ASP A 260 -13.45 21.70 14.99
N LEU A 261 -12.19 21.71 14.56
CA LEU A 261 -11.12 20.94 15.18
C LEU A 261 -10.57 21.61 16.44
N ASP A 262 -10.67 22.94 16.53
CA ASP A 262 -10.19 23.69 17.69
C ASP A 262 -11.19 23.55 18.86
N LYS A 263 -12.49 23.47 18.57
CA LYS A 263 -13.56 23.27 19.56
C LYS A 263 -13.92 21.82 19.80
N ASN A 264 -13.55 20.92 18.89
CA ASN A 264 -13.99 19.53 18.86
C ASN A 264 -15.53 19.41 18.87
N GLU A 265 -16.17 20.16 17.97
CA GLU A 265 -17.64 20.26 17.83
C GLU A 265 -18.07 20.16 16.37
N GLU A 266 -19.26 19.59 16.14
CA GLU A 266 -19.88 19.57 14.82
C GLU A 266 -20.43 20.95 14.44
N ILE A 267 -20.29 21.32 13.17
CA ILE A 267 -20.81 22.55 12.58
C ILE A 267 -21.99 22.18 11.68
N SER A 268 -23.19 22.64 12.05
CA SER A 268 -24.40 22.30 11.30
C SER A 268 -24.64 23.26 10.12
N PHE A 269 -25.21 22.75 9.03
CA PHE A 269 -25.78 23.59 7.99
C PHE A 269 -27.03 24.30 8.52
N ALA A 270 -27.07 25.62 8.39
CA ALA A 270 -28.20 26.42 8.85
C ALA A 270 -29.43 26.16 7.97
N GLN A 271 -30.59 25.94 8.60
CA GLN A 271 -31.87 26.05 7.93
C GLN A 271 -32.14 27.54 7.64
N ASN A 272 -32.64 27.87 6.46
CA ASN A 272 -32.95 29.26 6.12
C ASN A 272 -34.03 29.81 7.07
N ASP A 273 -33.88 31.06 7.52
CA ASP A 273 -34.85 31.78 8.39
C ASP A 273 -36.27 31.89 7.77
N GLN A 274 -36.42 31.53 6.48
CA GLN A 274 -37.66 31.59 5.70
C GLN A 274 -38.38 30.24 5.55
N GLY A 275 -37.87 29.14 6.13
CA GLY A 275 -38.54 27.84 6.09
C GLY A 275 -38.53 27.14 4.72
N GLU A 276 -37.70 27.58 3.76
CA GLU A 276 -37.42 26.78 2.56
C GLU A 276 -36.52 25.59 2.93
N ASP A 277 -36.93 24.39 2.51
CA ASP A 277 -36.12 23.16 2.59
C ASP A 277 -34.83 23.31 1.77
N VAL A 278 -33.77 23.76 2.44
CA VAL A 278 -32.44 23.74 1.87
C VAL A 278 -32.00 22.28 1.76
N LYS A 279 -31.89 21.75 0.54
CA LYS A 279 -31.36 20.40 0.32
C LYS A 279 -29.94 20.29 0.89
N THR A 280 -29.77 19.44 1.89
CA THR A 280 -28.47 19.12 2.51
C THR A 280 -27.89 17.78 2.03
N ASP A 281 -28.48 17.21 0.97
CA ASP A 281 -27.97 16.03 0.28
C ASP A 281 -26.86 16.46 -0.70
N PHE A 282 -25.61 16.09 -0.40
CA PHE A 282 -24.42 16.48 -1.16
C PHE A 282 -23.58 15.30 -1.64
N ASP A 283 -23.30 15.24 -2.94
CA ASP A 283 -22.35 14.28 -3.55
C ASP A 283 -20.88 14.64 -3.21
N SER A 284 -20.60 15.94 -3.08
CA SER A 284 -19.29 16.43 -2.63
C SER A 284 -19.39 17.72 -1.84
N VAL A 285 -18.50 17.85 -0.86
CA VAL A 285 -18.18 19.06 -0.10
C VAL A 285 -16.71 19.36 -0.36
N GLN A 286 -16.37 20.62 -0.67
CA GLN A 286 -14.99 21.06 -0.88
C GLN A 286 -14.70 22.38 -0.17
N PHE A 287 -13.60 22.45 0.59
CA PHE A 287 -13.14 23.69 1.20
C PHE A 287 -12.49 24.61 0.17
N CYS A 288 -12.80 25.91 0.26
CA CYS A 288 -12.20 26.90 -0.61
C CYS A 288 -10.69 27.01 -0.31
N PRO A 289 -9.82 26.95 -1.33
CA PRO A 289 -8.40 27.18 -1.12
C PRO A 289 -8.16 28.68 -0.81
N PRO A 290 -7.24 29.00 0.12
CA PRO A 290 -7.18 30.30 0.77
C PRO A 290 -6.46 31.37 -0.06
N GLN A 291 -6.96 32.61 0.01
CA GLN A 291 -6.26 33.82 -0.46
C GLN A 291 -6.27 34.98 0.55
N SER A 292 -6.97 34.86 1.70
CA SER A 292 -6.76 35.67 2.92
C SER A 292 -7.81 35.47 4.00
N GLU A 293 -9.03 34.96 3.72
CA GLU A 293 -10.08 34.96 4.76
C GLU A 293 -11.31 34.05 4.50
N THR A 294 -11.13 32.92 3.83
CA THR A 294 -12.29 32.19 3.28
C THR A 294 -12.64 30.95 4.07
N LYS A 295 -13.42 31.16 5.14
CA LYS A 295 -14.36 30.19 5.72
C LYS A 295 -15.49 29.87 4.72
N MET A 296 -15.16 29.41 3.51
CA MET A 296 -16.12 29.09 2.46
C MET A 296 -16.05 27.62 2.08
N ILE A 297 -17.23 27.06 1.82
CA ILE A 297 -17.42 25.68 1.38
C ILE A 297 -18.18 25.71 0.05
N MET A 298 -17.82 24.83 -0.86
CA MET A 298 -18.61 24.53 -2.05
C MET A 298 -19.24 23.15 -1.90
N THR A 299 -20.52 23.03 -2.24
CA THR A 299 -21.19 21.74 -2.30
C THR A 299 -21.73 21.47 -3.70
N LEU A 300 -21.75 20.20 -4.08
CA LEU A 300 -22.45 19.67 -5.24
C LEU A 300 -23.62 18.81 -4.74
N SER A 301 -24.84 19.09 -5.19
CA SER A 301 -26.03 18.34 -4.79
C SER A 301 -25.93 16.85 -5.14
N GLY A 302 -26.63 15.97 -4.41
CA GLY A 302 -26.67 14.52 -4.67
C GLY A 302 -27.08 14.14 -6.10
N ASP A 303 -27.97 14.92 -6.74
CA ASP A 303 -28.35 14.74 -8.15
C ASP A 303 -27.31 15.30 -9.16
N SER A 304 -26.24 15.90 -8.64
CA SER A 304 -25.16 16.60 -9.34
C SER A 304 -25.64 17.67 -10.32
N ARG A 305 -26.69 18.43 -9.98
CA ARG A 305 -27.23 19.51 -10.83
C ARG A 305 -27.08 20.90 -10.26
N GLU A 306 -26.75 21.01 -8.98
CA GLU A 306 -26.60 22.28 -8.30
C GLU A 306 -25.24 22.37 -7.61
N VAL A 307 -24.56 23.50 -7.82
CA VAL A 307 -23.38 23.90 -7.05
C VAL A 307 -23.74 25.12 -6.22
N ARG A 308 -23.46 25.08 -4.91
CA ARG A 308 -23.75 26.18 -3.99
C ARG A 308 -22.53 26.54 -3.17
N ILE A 309 -22.33 27.84 -2.94
CA ILE A 309 -21.28 28.36 -2.06
C ILE A 309 -21.87 28.72 -0.71
N TRP A 310 -21.19 28.30 0.35
CA TRP A 310 -21.56 28.48 1.74
C TRP A 310 -20.46 29.20 2.50
N LYS A 311 -20.83 29.80 3.62
CA LYS A 311 -19.91 30.47 4.52
C LYS A 311 -20.04 29.89 5.93
N ILE A 312 -18.91 29.57 6.56
CA ILE A 312 -18.86 29.12 7.94
C ILE A 312 -18.82 30.36 8.85
N GLU A 313 -19.84 30.53 9.67
CA GLU A 313 -19.98 31.64 10.62
C GLU A 313 -20.28 31.09 12.02
N GLY A 314 -19.31 31.16 12.92
CA GLY A 314 -19.43 30.50 14.23
C GLY A 314 -19.56 28.99 14.09
N ASN A 315 -20.60 28.40 14.69
CA ASN A 315 -20.92 26.97 14.62
C ASN A 315 -21.99 26.65 13.56
N CYS A 316 -22.22 27.55 12.59
CA CYS A 316 -23.21 27.33 11.53
C CYS A 316 -22.61 27.55 10.13
N ILE A 317 -23.07 26.76 9.16
CA ILE A 317 -22.74 26.91 7.74
C ILE A 317 -23.95 27.52 7.04
N LYS A 318 -23.82 28.78 6.61
CA LYS A 318 -24.93 29.53 5.99
C LYS A 318 -24.77 29.59 4.47
N PRO A 319 -25.86 29.45 3.71
CA PRO A 319 -25.80 29.59 2.26
C PRO A 319 -25.48 31.05 1.89
N THR A 320 -24.69 31.22 0.83
CA THR A 320 -24.53 32.54 0.20
C THR A 320 -25.54 32.67 -0.95
N ASN A 321 -25.65 33.88 -1.54
CA ASN A 321 -26.46 34.10 -2.74
C ASN A 321 -25.83 33.53 -4.04
N LYS A 322 -24.74 32.76 -3.93
CA LYS A 322 -23.96 32.23 -5.04
C LYS A 322 -24.32 30.77 -5.28
N GLN A 323 -25.21 30.55 -6.26
CA GLN A 323 -25.62 29.21 -6.70
C GLN A 323 -25.54 29.06 -8.22
N ILE A 324 -25.34 27.83 -8.67
CA ILE A 324 -25.30 27.44 -10.08
C ILE A 324 -26.17 26.19 -10.26
N SER A 325 -27.33 26.35 -10.89
CA SER A 325 -28.25 25.23 -11.18
C SER A 325 -28.24 24.88 -12.67
N ARG A 326 -28.18 23.59 -13.00
CA ARG A 326 -28.14 23.10 -14.39
C ARG A 326 -29.24 22.08 -14.65
N GLN A 327 -29.75 22.10 -15.88
CA GLN A 327 -30.73 21.11 -16.34
C GLN A 327 -30.10 19.72 -16.51
N TYR A 328 -28.81 19.69 -16.88
CA TYR A 328 -28.04 18.47 -17.09
C TYR A 328 -27.11 18.20 -15.91
N LYS A 329 -26.68 16.96 -15.77
CA LYS A 329 -25.75 16.53 -14.74
C LYS A 329 -24.40 17.23 -14.93
N ILE A 330 -23.89 17.81 -13.85
CA ILE A 330 -22.53 18.32 -13.71
C ILE A 330 -21.62 17.11 -13.53
N GLU A 331 -20.68 16.94 -14.46
CA GLU A 331 -19.77 15.79 -14.52
C GLU A 331 -18.56 15.99 -13.61
N TYR A 332 -18.20 17.25 -13.35
CA TYR A 332 -17.11 17.64 -12.47
C TYR A 332 -17.33 19.06 -11.98
N CYS A 333 -16.95 19.30 -10.72
CA CYS A 333 -16.86 20.61 -10.12
C CYS A 333 -15.64 20.66 -9.19
N GLY A 334 -14.87 21.74 -9.24
CA GLY A 334 -13.68 21.90 -8.40
C GLY A 334 -13.23 23.34 -8.28
N TRP A 335 -12.48 23.63 -7.22
CA TRP A 335 -11.83 24.92 -7.03
C TRP A 335 -10.59 25.06 -7.93
N VAL A 336 -10.40 26.24 -8.51
CA VAL A 336 -9.19 26.60 -9.26
C VAL A 336 -8.65 27.91 -8.71
N LEU A 337 -7.37 27.89 -8.32
CA LEU A 337 -6.64 29.06 -7.87
C LEU A 337 -6.11 29.84 -9.08
N MET A 338 -6.33 31.15 -9.06
CA MET A 338 -5.83 32.11 -10.04
C MET A 338 -5.01 33.15 -9.28
N GLN A 339 -4.01 33.78 -9.91
CA GLN A 339 -3.14 34.79 -9.27
C GLN A 339 -3.83 35.69 -8.21
N ASP A 340 -4.96 36.32 -8.55
CA ASP A 340 -5.66 37.26 -7.65
C ASP A 340 -7.09 36.84 -7.27
N SER A 341 -7.50 35.60 -7.58
CA SER A 341 -8.86 35.14 -7.25
C SER A 341 -8.99 33.62 -7.20
N VAL A 342 -10.09 33.15 -6.60
CA VAL A 342 -10.52 31.76 -6.69
C VAL A 342 -11.71 31.64 -7.64
N CYS A 343 -11.70 30.62 -8.49
CA CYS A 343 -12.79 30.29 -9.39
C CYS A 343 -13.38 28.91 -9.10
N VAL A 344 -14.67 28.75 -9.37
CA VAL A 344 -15.31 27.44 -9.52
C VAL A 344 -15.18 27.01 -10.97
N LEU A 345 -14.54 25.86 -11.21
CA LEU A 345 -14.50 25.20 -12.52
C LEU A 345 -15.50 24.05 -12.51
N LEU A 346 -16.38 24.03 -13.51
CA LEU A 346 -17.29 22.91 -13.71
C LEU A 346 -17.46 22.59 -15.18
N TRP A 347 -17.87 21.37 -15.49
CA TRP A 347 -18.33 21.04 -16.83
C TRP A 347 -19.48 20.05 -16.82
N TRP A 348 -20.28 20.10 -17.87
CA TRP A 348 -21.47 19.30 -18.04
C TRP A 348 -21.73 19.05 -19.53
N ARG A 349 -22.51 18.01 -19.80
CA ARG A 349 -22.84 17.59 -21.18
C ARG A 349 -24.19 18.11 -21.59
N LYS A 350 -24.32 18.51 -22.85
CA LYS A 350 -25.59 19.00 -23.41
C LYS A 350 -26.46 17.87 -23.96
N TYR A 351 -26.43 16.70 -23.34
CA TYR A 351 -27.28 15.54 -23.67
C TYR A 351 -27.41 14.64 -22.43
N ARG A 352 -28.46 13.81 -22.40
CA ARG A 352 -28.64 12.78 -21.36
C ARG A 352 -27.98 11.48 -21.80
N SER A 353 -27.40 10.73 -20.87
CA SER A 353 -26.93 9.38 -21.12
C SER A 353 -27.65 8.36 -20.23
N GLN A 354 -27.72 7.09 -20.65
CA GLN A 354 -28.21 5.99 -19.81
C GLN A 354 -27.21 5.70 -18.67
N GLY A 355 -27.65 5.24 -17.50
CA GLY A 355 -26.75 4.98 -16.35
C GLY A 355 -26.48 3.48 -16.11
N GLY A 356 -25.29 3.15 -15.57
CA GLY A 356 -24.80 1.79 -15.23
C GLY A 356 -23.83 1.08 -16.22
N LYS A 357 -22.51 1.40 -16.15
CA LYS A 357 -21.31 0.83 -16.84
C LYS A 357 -21.06 1.31 -18.28
N SER A 358 -19.81 1.25 -18.76
CA SER A 358 -19.21 1.83 -20.00
C SER A 358 -20.08 2.24 -21.21
N LYS A 359 -21.28 1.66 -21.39
CA LYS A 359 -22.43 2.14 -22.17
C LYS A 359 -23.05 3.47 -21.64
N ASP A 360 -22.59 3.97 -20.50
CA ASP A 360 -23.15 5.12 -19.75
C ASP A 360 -23.03 6.52 -20.36
N TYR A 361 -22.46 6.61 -21.55
CA TYR A 361 -22.11 7.87 -22.19
C TYR A 361 -22.75 7.98 -23.57
N GLU A 362 -23.50 6.95 -23.96
CA GLU A 362 -24.33 6.96 -25.15
C GLU A 362 -25.49 7.95 -24.92
N PRO A 363 -25.73 8.87 -25.86
CA PRO A 363 -26.88 9.74 -25.80
C PRO A 363 -28.17 8.91 -25.74
N VAL A 364 -29.10 9.30 -24.87
CA VAL A 364 -30.44 8.67 -24.80
C VAL A 364 -31.18 8.78 -26.13
N ASP A 365 -30.93 9.85 -26.88
CA ASP A 365 -31.39 10.03 -28.25
C ASP A 365 -30.17 10.20 -29.18
N PRO A 366 -29.63 9.10 -29.75
CA PRO A 366 -28.49 9.13 -30.65
C PRO A 366 -28.75 9.86 -31.98
N GLN A 367 -30.01 10.15 -32.33
CA GLN A 367 -30.35 10.81 -33.60
C GLN A 367 -30.37 12.33 -33.47
N ASN A 368 -30.75 12.87 -32.31
CA ASN A 368 -30.89 14.33 -32.09
C ASN A 368 -29.92 14.94 -31.07
N TRP A 369 -28.86 14.21 -30.69
CA TRP A 369 -27.88 14.73 -29.73
C TRP A 369 -26.88 15.71 -30.36
N ILE A 370 -26.24 16.50 -29.51
CA ILE A 370 -25.19 17.44 -29.88
C ILE A 370 -23.90 17.03 -29.20
N ASN A 371 -22.83 16.85 -29.99
CA ASN A 371 -21.49 16.56 -29.52
C ASN A 371 -20.80 17.79 -28.89
N GLU A 372 -21.36 18.28 -27.79
CA GLU A 372 -20.92 19.49 -27.09
C GLU A 372 -20.92 19.27 -25.58
N CYS A 373 -19.76 19.53 -24.97
CA CYS A 373 -19.63 19.76 -23.53
C CYS A 373 -19.49 21.25 -23.27
N GLN A 374 -20.15 21.71 -22.20
CA GLN A 374 -20.03 23.07 -21.71
C GLN A 374 -19.08 23.08 -20.52
N ILE A 375 -17.98 23.81 -20.64
CA ILE A 375 -17.06 24.11 -19.54
C ILE A 375 -17.37 25.52 -19.06
N GLU A 376 -17.46 25.71 -17.76
CA GLU A 376 -17.72 27.00 -17.15
C GLU A 376 -16.74 27.30 -16.03
N MET A 377 -16.38 28.58 -15.92
CA MET A 377 -15.52 29.09 -14.87
C MET A 377 -16.16 30.32 -14.24
N TRP A 378 -16.37 30.28 -12.94
CA TRP A 378 -17.07 31.30 -12.17
C TRP A 378 -16.11 31.96 -11.18
N ASN A 379 -15.82 33.24 -11.37
CA ASN A 379 -15.00 33.98 -10.41
C ASN A 379 -15.78 34.16 -9.11
N VAL A 380 -15.27 33.69 -7.98
CA VAL A 380 -16.07 33.68 -6.75
C VAL A 380 -16.21 35.07 -6.13
N LYS A 381 -15.23 35.95 -6.30
CA LYS A 381 -15.27 37.33 -5.76
C LYS A 381 -16.24 38.22 -6.55
N LYS A 382 -16.11 38.22 -7.89
CA LYS A 382 -16.94 39.04 -8.80
C LYS A 382 -18.25 38.37 -9.22
N TRP A 383 -18.37 37.07 -9.00
CA TRP A 383 -19.48 36.22 -9.46
C TRP A 383 -19.76 36.29 -10.97
N THR A 384 -18.70 36.39 -11.77
CA THR A 384 -18.79 36.45 -13.24
C THR A 384 -18.49 35.11 -13.88
N ARG A 385 -19.30 34.71 -14.88
CA ARG A 385 -19.14 33.47 -15.65
C ARG A 385 -18.31 33.67 -16.92
N ARG A 386 -17.37 32.76 -17.18
CA ARG A 386 -16.79 32.48 -18.50
C ARG A 386 -17.18 31.08 -18.95
N SER A 387 -17.52 30.91 -20.22
CA SER A 387 -18.11 29.69 -20.75
C SER A 387 -17.39 29.28 -22.03
N PHE A 388 -17.02 28.00 -22.15
CA PHE A 388 -16.30 27.45 -23.29
C PHE A 388 -16.96 26.16 -23.78
N LYS A 389 -17.01 25.98 -25.10
CA LYS A 389 -17.59 24.79 -25.73
C LYS A 389 -16.48 23.90 -26.25
N VAL A 390 -16.52 22.63 -25.91
CA VAL A 390 -15.57 21.61 -26.42
C VAL A 390 -16.33 20.38 -26.90
N PRO A 391 -15.79 19.59 -27.85
CA PRO A 391 -16.42 18.35 -28.27
C PRO A 391 -16.53 17.37 -27.09
N ALA A 392 -17.66 16.67 -26.97
CA ALA A 392 -17.80 15.57 -26.02
C ALA A 392 -17.01 14.33 -26.45
N PHE A 393 -16.89 14.11 -27.76
CA PHE A 393 -16.19 13.01 -28.40
C PHE A 393 -15.28 13.50 -29.53
N ILE A 394 -14.08 12.94 -29.59
CA ILE A 394 -13.07 13.20 -30.61
C ILE A 394 -12.55 11.91 -31.24
N HIS A 395 -12.10 12.01 -32.49
CA HIS A 395 -11.47 10.91 -33.21
C HIS A 395 -10.12 11.36 -33.79
N ALA A 396 -9.16 10.43 -33.90
CA ALA A 396 -7.86 10.69 -34.48
C ALA A 396 -7.94 10.60 -36.01
N LYS A 397 -7.26 11.51 -36.73
CA LYS A 397 -6.97 11.39 -38.16
C LYS A 397 -5.68 10.59 -38.37
N ASP A 398 -5.47 10.13 -39.60
CA ASP A 398 -4.24 9.43 -40.01
C ASP A 398 -2.96 10.28 -39.83
N ASP A 399 -3.09 11.61 -39.77
CA ASP A 399 -2.00 12.56 -39.53
C ASP A 399 -1.72 12.85 -38.04
N GLY A 400 -2.43 12.17 -37.13
CA GLY A 400 -2.30 12.35 -35.68
C GLY A 400 -3.05 13.55 -35.10
N GLN A 401 -3.80 14.33 -35.90
CA GLN A 401 -4.68 15.38 -35.39
C GLN A 401 -6.00 14.81 -34.88
N TYR A 402 -6.68 15.55 -34.01
CA TYR A 402 -7.97 15.14 -33.45
C TYR A 402 -9.09 16.10 -33.85
N PHE A 403 -10.23 15.53 -34.24
CA PHE A 403 -11.40 16.29 -34.67
C PHE A 403 -12.66 15.82 -33.94
N LYS A 404 -13.69 16.67 -33.95
CA LYS A 404 -15.01 16.33 -33.39
C LYS A 404 -15.64 15.21 -34.20
N ASN A 405 -16.12 14.15 -33.53
CA ASN A 405 -16.78 13.03 -34.20
C ASN A 405 -18.04 12.61 -33.43
N ASN A 406 -19.14 12.39 -34.16
CA ASN A 406 -20.42 11.97 -33.60
C ASN A 406 -20.56 10.43 -33.53
N ASP A 407 -19.58 9.67 -34.01
CA ASP A 407 -19.52 8.23 -33.76
C ASP A 407 -18.98 7.95 -32.36
N PHE A 408 -19.87 7.84 -31.38
CA PHE A 408 -19.50 7.56 -29.98
C PHE A 408 -18.94 6.15 -29.76
N GLN A 409 -19.17 5.19 -30.67
CA GLN A 409 -18.62 3.83 -30.54
C GLN A 409 -17.12 3.80 -30.84
N HIS A 410 -16.67 4.65 -31.77
CA HIS A 410 -15.28 4.69 -32.25
C HIS A 410 -14.45 5.86 -31.72
N SER A 411 -15.08 6.82 -31.03
CA SER A 411 -14.44 8.05 -30.56
C SER A 411 -13.98 8.00 -29.10
N LYS A 412 -13.00 8.84 -28.75
CA LYS A 412 -12.56 9.07 -27.38
C LYS A 412 -13.44 10.14 -26.74
N ARG A 413 -13.95 9.91 -25.53
CA ARG A 413 -14.86 10.83 -24.82
C ARG A 413 -14.14 11.71 -23.82
N LEU A 414 -14.60 12.93 -23.60
CA LEU A 414 -14.07 13.81 -22.56
C LEU A 414 -14.31 13.18 -21.17
N THR A 415 -13.24 13.01 -20.40
CA THR A 415 -13.26 12.40 -19.06
C THR A 415 -12.81 13.33 -17.96
N TYR A 416 -11.75 14.11 -18.18
CA TYR A 416 -11.20 15.02 -17.16
C TYR A 416 -10.80 16.35 -17.77
N ILE A 417 -10.93 17.40 -16.97
CA ILE A 417 -10.47 18.74 -17.31
C ILE A 417 -9.67 19.32 -16.13
N ASN A 418 -8.71 20.18 -16.43
CA ASN A 418 -8.13 21.08 -15.45
C ASN A 418 -7.65 22.38 -16.14
N ILE A 419 -7.35 23.41 -15.37
CA ILE A 419 -6.90 24.72 -15.86
C ILE A 419 -5.41 24.89 -15.60
N TYR A 420 -4.74 25.55 -16.54
CA TYR A 420 -3.31 25.83 -16.48
C TYR A 420 -3.01 27.27 -16.91
N ARG A 421 -2.03 27.89 -16.24
CA ARG A 421 -1.52 29.26 -16.46
C ARG A 421 -2.62 30.32 -16.34
N ASP A 422 -3.26 30.40 -15.18
CA ASP A 422 -4.30 31.37 -14.82
C ASP A 422 -5.43 31.46 -15.87
N ALA A 423 -5.92 30.29 -16.29
CA ALA A 423 -6.92 30.14 -17.35
C ALA A 423 -6.52 30.70 -18.72
N ALA A 424 -5.22 30.65 -19.05
CA ALA A 424 -4.77 30.76 -20.43
C ALA A 424 -4.99 29.46 -21.20
N TYR A 425 -4.93 28.30 -20.52
CA TYR A 425 -5.06 26.98 -21.14
C TYR A 425 -5.92 26.02 -20.33
N MET A 426 -6.63 25.13 -21.02
CA MET A 426 -7.28 23.95 -20.46
C MET A 426 -6.48 22.71 -20.79
N ILE A 427 -6.34 21.81 -19.82
CA ILE A 427 -5.83 20.46 -20.03
C ILE A 427 -7.04 19.52 -20.09
N LEU A 428 -7.18 18.80 -21.19
CA LEU A 428 -8.32 17.92 -21.46
C LEU A 428 -7.83 16.49 -21.64
N SER A 429 -8.52 15.54 -21.01
CA SER A 429 -8.34 14.10 -21.24
C SER A 429 -9.53 13.54 -21.99
N TYR A 430 -9.25 12.87 -23.11
CA TYR A 430 -10.22 12.09 -23.87
C TYR A 430 -9.88 10.61 -23.82
N THR A 431 -10.82 9.76 -23.42
CA THR A 431 -10.58 8.34 -23.15
C THR A 431 -11.53 7.44 -23.92
N ARG A 432 -11.04 6.29 -24.39
CA ARG A 432 -11.82 5.18 -24.95
C ARG A 432 -11.30 3.86 -24.39
N HIS A 433 -12.17 3.10 -23.74
CA HIS A 433 -11.82 1.85 -23.05
C HIS A 433 -10.59 2.00 -22.13
N ILE A 434 -9.42 1.54 -22.59
CA ILE A 434 -8.16 1.56 -21.83
C ILE A 434 -7.13 2.57 -22.36
N SER A 435 -7.45 3.32 -23.43
CA SER A 435 -6.56 4.31 -24.05
C SER A 435 -7.09 5.74 -23.85
N SER A 436 -6.21 6.65 -23.43
CA SER A 436 -6.49 8.07 -23.29
C SER A 436 -5.53 8.93 -24.09
N THR A 437 -6.00 10.11 -24.48
CA THR A 437 -5.22 11.17 -25.11
C THR A 437 -5.39 12.43 -24.27
N ILE A 438 -4.28 13.08 -23.93
CA ILE A 438 -4.27 14.33 -23.18
C ILE A 438 -3.75 15.42 -24.09
N GLY A 439 -4.46 16.54 -24.10
CA GLY A 439 -4.02 17.71 -24.82
C GLY A 439 -4.33 19.00 -24.08
N GLN A 440 -3.70 20.05 -24.56
CA GLN A 440 -3.81 21.42 -24.10
C GLN A 440 -4.61 22.22 -25.11
N LEU A 441 -5.55 23.02 -24.63
CA LEU A 441 -6.39 23.88 -25.43
C LEU A 441 -6.24 25.32 -24.95
N LYS A 442 -5.88 26.25 -25.85
CA LYS A 442 -5.80 27.67 -25.52
C LYS A 442 -7.20 28.27 -25.32
N MET A 443 -7.43 28.91 -24.17
CA MET A 443 -8.73 29.49 -23.82
C MET A 443 -8.94 30.82 -24.55
N LYS A 444 -9.77 30.83 -25.60
CA LYS A 444 -10.22 32.02 -26.34
C LYS A 444 -11.75 32.01 -26.46
N GLN A 445 -12.37 33.18 -26.65
CA GLN A 445 -13.83 33.30 -26.79
C GLN A 445 -14.37 32.62 -28.06
N VAL A 446 -13.59 32.63 -29.14
CA VAL A 446 -13.88 31.93 -30.40
C VAL A 446 -12.64 31.14 -30.79
N PHE A 447 -12.81 29.83 -31.01
CA PHE A 447 -11.74 28.97 -31.48
C PHE A 447 -12.29 27.78 -32.26
N GLU A 448 -11.51 27.31 -33.22
CA GLU A 448 -11.70 26.00 -33.82
C GLU A 448 -10.90 24.98 -33.01
N PHE A 449 -11.59 24.00 -32.42
CA PHE A 449 -10.99 23.00 -31.53
C PHE A 449 -9.79 22.30 -32.20
N GLU A 450 -9.97 21.85 -33.45
CA GLU A 450 -8.96 21.13 -34.24
C GLU A 450 -7.65 21.91 -34.38
N ASN A 451 -7.72 23.23 -34.52
CA ASN A 451 -6.56 24.10 -34.74
C ASN A 451 -5.88 24.55 -33.44
N GLN A 452 -6.52 24.38 -32.28
CA GLN A 452 -6.02 24.86 -30.99
C GLN A 452 -5.72 23.75 -29.98
N PHE A 453 -6.25 22.55 -30.19
CA PHE A 453 -6.01 21.40 -29.33
C PHE A 453 -4.65 20.77 -29.66
N ARG A 454 -3.67 20.97 -28.78
CA ARG A 454 -2.31 20.44 -28.91
C ARG A 454 -2.15 19.20 -28.04
N ILE A 455 -1.79 18.07 -28.64
CA ILE A 455 -1.57 16.83 -27.90
C ILE A 455 -0.31 16.95 -27.05
N ILE A 456 -0.44 16.58 -25.78
CA ILE A 456 0.69 16.44 -24.85
C ILE A 456 1.10 14.97 -24.75
N LEU A 457 0.14 14.08 -24.51
CA LEU A 457 0.34 12.63 -24.43
C LEU A 457 -0.70 11.90 -25.27
N HIS A 458 -0.26 10.87 -25.99
CA HIS A 458 -1.09 10.05 -26.86
C HIS A 458 -1.06 8.58 -26.41
N ASP A 459 -2.18 7.89 -26.53
CA ASP A 459 -2.35 6.45 -26.24
C ASP A 459 -1.76 5.98 -24.91
N ILE A 460 -1.94 6.79 -23.87
CA ILE A 460 -1.64 6.40 -22.49
C ILE A 460 -2.77 5.55 -21.92
N THR A 461 -2.53 4.87 -20.81
CA THR A 461 -3.58 4.07 -20.16
C THR A 461 -4.73 4.94 -19.64
N PHE A 462 -5.84 4.32 -19.22
CA PHE A 462 -7.02 5.04 -18.71
C PHE A 462 -6.65 6.05 -17.62
N VAL A 463 -7.00 7.32 -17.86
CA VAL A 463 -6.75 8.44 -16.95
C VAL A 463 -7.81 8.47 -15.87
N LYS A 464 -7.39 8.64 -14.62
CA LYS A 464 -8.25 8.75 -13.43
C LYS A 464 -8.33 10.17 -12.88
N ASN A 465 -7.33 11.02 -13.15
CA ASN A 465 -7.32 12.40 -12.69
C ASN A 465 -6.24 13.23 -13.40
N ILE A 466 -6.40 14.54 -13.39
CA ILE A 466 -5.39 15.53 -13.81
C ILE A 466 -5.25 16.56 -12.70
N LEU A 467 -4.03 16.69 -12.17
CA LEU A 467 -3.70 17.63 -11.10
C LEU A 467 -2.72 18.67 -11.61
N VAL A 468 -2.91 19.91 -11.20
CA VAL A 468 -1.98 21.02 -11.49
C VAL A 468 -1.45 21.52 -10.16
N SER A 469 -0.13 21.65 -10.05
CA SER A 469 0.53 22.21 -8.86
C SER A 469 0.10 23.67 -8.60
N GLY A 470 0.14 24.12 -7.34
CA GLY A 470 -0.28 25.48 -6.97
C GLY A 470 0.51 26.59 -7.69
N HIS A 471 1.81 26.36 -7.93
CA HIS A 471 2.69 27.26 -8.71
C HIS A 471 2.51 27.13 -10.22
N GLN A 472 1.65 26.22 -10.67
CA GLN A 472 1.35 25.95 -12.07
C GLN A 472 2.61 25.65 -12.92
N SER A 473 3.61 24.99 -12.32
CA SER A 473 4.84 24.56 -13.00
C SER A 473 4.85 23.06 -13.32
N MET A 474 4.04 22.29 -12.60
CA MET A 474 3.94 20.83 -12.71
C MET A 474 2.49 20.39 -12.97
N ILE A 475 2.32 19.36 -13.79
CA ILE A 475 1.05 18.66 -14.04
C ILE A 475 1.26 17.18 -13.72
N ALA A 476 0.42 16.60 -12.86
CA ALA A 476 0.39 15.16 -12.61
C ALA A 476 -0.83 14.53 -13.26
N ILE A 477 -0.59 13.47 -14.02
CA ILE A 477 -1.61 12.71 -14.75
C ILE A 477 -1.66 11.33 -14.13
N GLU A 478 -2.79 11.00 -13.53
CA GLU A 478 -3.01 9.71 -12.90
C GLU A 478 -3.58 8.73 -13.92
N CYS A 479 -2.87 7.61 -14.16
CA CYS A 479 -3.40 6.51 -14.95
C CYS A 479 -3.56 5.25 -14.08
N ILE A 480 -4.30 4.24 -14.57
CA ILE A 480 -4.52 2.97 -13.83
C ILE A 480 -3.22 2.32 -13.36
N THR A 481 -2.21 2.31 -14.22
CA THR A 481 -0.98 1.53 -13.99
C THR A 481 0.20 2.37 -13.53
N ARG A 482 0.21 3.66 -13.86
CA ARG A 482 1.37 4.57 -13.69
C ARG A 482 0.89 6.01 -13.57
N LYS A 483 1.72 6.88 -13.02
CA LYS A 483 1.52 8.32 -13.01
C LYS A 483 2.55 9.00 -13.91
N HIS A 484 2.10 9.96 -14.70
CA HIS A 484 2.96 10.79 -15.53
C HIS A 484 3.06 12.18 -14.94
N ILE A 485 4.27 12.63 -14.65
CA ILE A 485 4.52 13.99 -14.17
C ILE A 485 5.12 14.80 -15.32
N LEU A 486 4.56 15.96 -15.59
CA LEU A 486 5.00 16.87 -16.64
C LEU A 486 5.52 18.14 -15.99
N LYS A 487 6.76 18.51 -16.34
CA LYS A 487 7.32 19.81 -16.01
C LYS A 487 7.03 20.77 -17.16
N MET A 488 6.38 21.87 -16.84
CA MET A 488 5.94 22.85 -17.82
C MET A 488 6.90 24.04 -17.85
N SER A 489 7.17 24.57 -19.04
CA SER A 489 7.86 25.84 -19.25
C SER A 489 7.03 26.71 -20.17
N GLY A 490 6.33 27.69 -19.60
CA GLY A 490 5.39 28.51 -20.35
C GLY A 490 4.20 27.69 -20.83
N ASP A 491 4.04 27.51 -22.14
CA ASP A 491 2.97 26.71 -22.75
C ASP A 491 3.45 25.38 -23.35
N GLN A 492 4.69 24.97 -23.07
CA GLN A 492 5.29 23.73 -23.55
C GLN A 492 5.62 22.80 -22.38
N VAL A 493 5.62 21.49 -22.66
CA VAL A 493 6.20 20.50 -21.76
C VAL A 493 7.71 20.50 -21.96
N GLN A 494 8.46 20.80 -20.91
CA GLN A 494 9.92 20.78 -20.93
C GLN A 494 10.44 19.34 -20.77
N SER A 495 9.93 18.66 -19.76
CA SER A 495 10.36 17.31 -19.42
C SER A 495 9.22 16.51 -18.79
N ARG A 496 9.38 15.19 -18.78
CA ARG A 496 8.43 14.26 -18.17
C ARG A 496 9.12 13.26 -17.27
N ALA A 497 8.42 12.81 -16.25
CA ALA A 497 8.82 11.70 -15.41
C ALA A 497 7.68 10.69 -15.28
N ARG A 498 8.04 9.46 -14.91
CA ARG A 498 7.09 8.39 -14.61
C ARG A 498 7.26 7.96 -13.17
N VAL A 499 6.15 7.82 -12.47
CA VAL A 499 6.08 7.30 -11.10
C VAL A 499 5.21 6.05 -11.09
N ASP A 500 5.79 4.93 -10.65
CA ASP A 500 5.14 3.61 -10.66
C ASP A 500 4.33 3.32 -9.38
N GLN A 501 4.37 4.20 -8.39
CA GLN A 501 3.60 4.06 -7.15
C GLN A 501 2.09 4.11 -7.43
N SER A 502 1.34 3.10 -6.96
CA SER A 502 -0.13 3.07 -6.98
C SER A 502 -0.74 4.08 -6.00
N GLY A 503 -2.06 4.29 -6.04
CA GLY A 503 -2.73 5.18 -5.08
C GLY A 503 -3.18 6.53 -5.65
N ARG A 504 -3.89 7.31 -4.84
CA ARG A 504 -4.40 8.66 -5.17
C ARG A 504 -3.30 9.70 -4.95
N SER A 505 -3.14 10.67 -5.83
CA SER A 505 -2.12 11.72 -5.67
C SER A 505 -2.71 13.06 -5.29
N MET A 506 -1.88 13.89 -4.69
CA MET A 506 -2.17 15.29 -4.42
C MET A 506 -0.86 16.09 -4.29
N PHE A 507 -0.87 17.34 -4.71
CA PHE A 507 0.26 18.24 -4.45
C PHE A 507 0.14 18.82 -3.04
N ILE A 508 1.27 18.98 -2.34
CA ILE A 508 1.30 19.86 -1.16
C ILE A 508 1.15 21.30 -1.69
N PRO A 509 0.11 22.05 -1.25
CA PRO A 509 -0.10 23.42 -1.69
C PRO A 509 1.16 24.28 -1.51
N GLY A 510 1.44 25.15 -2.47
CA GLY A 510 2.61 26.04 -2.41
C GLY A 510 3.97 25.34 -2.54
N SER A 511 4.04 24.09 -2.98
CA SER A 511 5.31 23.36 -3.14
C SER A 511 5.42 22.57 -4.44
N HIS A 512 6.62 22.03 -4.70
CA HIS A 512 6.89 21.06 -5.77
C HIS A 512 6.85 19.61 -5.26
N ARG A 513 6.21 19.35 -4.12
CA ARG A 513 6.11 18.02 -3.52
C ARG A 513 4.80 17.36 -3.90
N LEU A 514 4.89 16.12 -4.36
CA LEU A 514 3.75 15.27 -4.70
C LEU A 514 3.59 14.19 -3.65
N LEU A 515 2.40 14.08 -3.07
CA LEU A 515 1.99 12.98 -2.22
C LEU A 515 1.23 11.96 -3.04
N ILE A 516 1.49 10.69 -2.78
CA ILE A 516 0.74 9.56 -3.32
C ILE A 516 0.31 8.69 -2.15
N TYR A 517 -0.99 8.57 -1.95
CA TYR A 517 -1.58 7.76 -0.90
C TYR A 517 -2.03 6.41 -1.44
N ASP A 518 -1.44 5.34 -0.92
CA ASP A 518 -1.74 3.97 -1.30
C ASP A 518 -1.93 3.09 -0.07
N LYS A 519 -3.13 2.49 0.02
CA LYS A 519 -3.58 1.68 1.15
C LYS A 519 -3.55 2.45 2.47
N ARG A 520 -2.43 2.45 3.19
CA ARG A 520 -2.28 3.12 4.49
C ARG A 520 -1.12 4.10 4.53
N ASP A 521 -0.31 4.12 3.47
CA ASP A 521 0.97 4.81 3.43
C ASP A 521 0.90 6.01 2.46
N VAL A 522 1.55 7.10 2.84
CA VAL A 522 1.72 8.32 2.06
C VAL A 522 3.15 8.40 1.58
N TYR A 523 3.35 8.24 0.28
CA TYR A 523 4.64 8.35 -0.39
C TYR A 523 4.84 9.78 -0.86
N GLU A 524 5.98 10.36 -0.54
CA GLU A 524 6.32 11.73 -0.89
C GLU A 524 7.42 11.78 -1.95
N TYR A 525 7.22 12.61 -2.97
CA TYR A 525 8.18 12.87 -4.03
C TYR A 525 8.49 14.36 -4.11
N ASN A 526 9.76 14.72 -3.94
CA ASN A 526 10.31 16.03 -4.25
C ASN A 526 10.61 16.09 -5.75
N LEU A 527 9.74 16.74 -6.52
CA LEU A 527 9.86 16.80 -7.98
C LEU A 527 11.05 17.65 -8.46
N GLN A 528 11.68 18.43 -7.57
CA GLN A 528 12.92 19.16 -7.85
C GLN A 528 14.17 18.40 -7.38
N GLY A 529 13.98 17.26 -6.70
CA GLY A 529 15.07 16.39 -6.26
C GLY A 529 15.69 15.57 -7.39
N ASP A 530 16.70 14.80 -7.02
CA ASP A 530 17.49 13.93 -7.90
C ASP A 530 16.90 12.51 -8.07
N LYS A 531 15.98 12.10 -7.21
CA LYS A 531 15.33 10.78 -7.26
C LYS A 531 14.32 10.62 -8.41
N ILE A 532 13.91 11.71 -9.03
CA ILE A 532 13.01 11.69 -10.20
C ILE A 532 13.83 11.66 -11.48
N ALA A 533 13.70 10.56 -12.23
CA ALA A 533 14.29 10.42 -13.54
C ALA A 533 13.50 11.23 -14.60
N TRP A 534 13.89 12.49 -14.77
CA TRP A 534 13.35 13.37 -15.80
C TRP A 534 13.85 12.98 -17.20
N GLN A 535 12.93 12.98 -18.16
CA GLN A 535 13.21 12.83 -19.59
C GLN A 535 12.87 14.15 -20.27
N ASP A 536 13.89 14.84 -20.79
CA ASP A 536 13.68 16.04 -21.59
C ASP A 536 12.96 15.69 -22.89
N ILE A 537 12.01 16.53 -23.27
CA ILE A 537 11.28 16.40 -24.51
C ILE A 537 11.86 17.43 -25.47
N SER A 538 12.60 16.98 -26.49
CA SER A 538 13.04 17.88 -27.56
C SER A 538 11.80 18.43 -28.27
N GLN A 539 11.83 19.73 -28.56
CA GLN A 539 10.72 20.44 -29.22
C GLN A 539 10.56 19.92 -30.65
N THR A 540 9.82 18.84 -30.87
CA THR A 540 8.96 18.56 -32.04
C THR A 540 8.56 17.08 -32.10
N LYS A 541 7.26 16.85 -32.33
CA LYS A 541 6.51 15.59 -32.54
C LYS A 541 5.93 14.95 -31.28
N SER A 542 4.64 14.59 -31.40
CA SER A 542 3.90 13.74 -30.47
C SER A 542 4.74 12.51 -30.15
N VAL A 543 5.05 12.32 -28.86
CA VAL A 543 5.94 11.26 -28.43
C VAL A 543 5.16 9.96 -28.39
N ASP A 544 5.46 9.07 -29.32
CA ASP A 544 4.94 7.71 -29.34
C ASP A 544 5.39 6.99 -28.06
N VAL A 545 4.44 6.57 -27.23
CA VAL A 545 4.72 5.94 -25.94
C VAL A 545 4.96 4.46 -26.22
N GLY A 546 6.11 4.17 -26.83
CA GLY A 546 6.53 2.80 -27.14
C GLY A 546 6.27 1.88 -25.95
N ARG A 547 5.57 0.76 -26.21
CA ARG A 547 5.43 -0.33 -25.23
C ARG A 547 6.84 -0.71 -24.78
N PRO A 548 7.11 -0.82 -23.47
CA PRO A 548 8.38 -1.36 -23.02
C PRO A 548 8.56 -2.72 -23.67
N GLN A 549 9.64 -2.92 -24.43
CA GLN A 549 10.11 -4.27 -24.68
C GLN A 549 10.29 -4.89 -23.30
N ARG A 550 9.51 -5.93 -23.01
CA ARG A 550 9.77 -6.79 -21.86
C ARG A 550 11.19 -7.31 -22.08
N ASN A 551 12.14 -6.90 -21.24
CA ASN A 551 13.42 -7.59 -21.15
C ASN A 551 13.11 -9.08 -20.95
N PRO A 552 13.40 -9.94 -21.93
CA PRO A 552 13.13 -11.35 -21.81
C PRO A 552 14.41 -11.97 -21.26
N GLN A 553 14.69 -11.85 -19.96
CA GLN A 553 15.66 -12.71 -19.25
C GLN A 553 15.80 -12.28 -17.79
N THR A 554 14.95 -12.85 -16.95
CA THR A 554 15.28 -13.30 -15.58
C THR A 554 14.11 -14.15 -15.10
N THR A 555 13.72 -15.13 -15.92
CA THR A 555 12.81 -16.18 -15.47
C THR A 555 13.66 -17.07 -14.57
N VAL A 556 13.55 -16.88 -13.25
CA VAL A 556 14.16 -17.77 -12.26
C VAL A 556 13.78 -19.19 -12.65
N ASN A 557 14.78 -19.99 -13.01
CA ASN A 557 14.51 -21.36 -13.38
C ASN A 557 14.20 -22.12 -12.09
N ILE A 558 13.11 -22.90 -12.07
CA ILE A 558 12.74 -23.71 -10.89
C ILE A 558 13.89 -24.65 -10.47
N PHE A 559 14.79 -24.97 -11.40
CA PHE A 559 16.00 -25.75 -11.15
C PHE A 559 17.11 -24.99 -10.43
N ASP A 560 17.20 -23.66 -10.56
CA ASP A 560 18.14 -22.86 -9.78
C ASP A 560 17.75 -22.91 -8.29
N LEU A 561 16.45 -23.02 -7.99
CA LEU A 561 15.90 -23.21 -6.63
C LEU A 561 16.19 -24.61 -6.05
N ILE A 562 16.21 -25.67 -6.86
CA ILE A 562 16.53 -27.03 -6.40
C ILE A 562 18.02 -27.11 -5.99
N GLU A 563 18.92 -26.42 -6.71
CA GLU A 563 20.32 -26.25 -6.28
C GLU A 563 20.43 -25.58 -4.90
N PHE A 564 19.58 -24.59 -4.60
CA PHE A 564 19.57 -23.93 -3.29
C PHE A 564 19.01 -24.78 -2.15
N VAL A 565 18.15 -25.76 -2.41
CA VAL A 565 17.52 -26.61 -1.37
C VAL A 565 18.47 -27.70 -0.85
N GLY A 566 19.70 -27.75 -1.37
CA GLY A 566 20.76 -28.57 -0.79
C GLY A 566 20.80 -30.01 -1.29
N ILE A 567 20.17 -30.30 -2.43
CA ILE A 567 20.37 -31.59 -3.09
C ILE A 567 21.72 -31.50 -3.81
N GLU A 568 22.75 -32.10 -3.22
CA GLU A 568 24.02 -32.31 -3.92
C GLU A 568 23.72 -33.01 -5.27
N ASP A 569 24.32 -32.52 -6.37
CA ASP A 569 24.19 -33.08 -7.72
C ASP A 569 22.92 -32.73 -8.54
N CYS A 570 22.27 -31.58 -8.27
CA CYS A 570 21.09 -31.08 -9.00
C CYS A 570 21.17 -31.07 -10.54
N ARG A 571 22.36 -30.89 -11.14
CA ARG A 571 22.54 -30.96 -12.60
C ARG A 571 22.11 -32.31 -13.17
N LYS A 572 22.41 -33.41 -12.48
CA LYS A 572 22.02 -34.78 -12.85
C LYS A 572 20.51 -34.99 -12.80
N TYR A 573 19.83 -34.36 -11.83
CA TYR A 573 18.38 -34.46 -11.66
C TYR A 573 17.60 -33.51 -12.60
N ARG A 574 18.19 -32.37 -12.98
CA ARG A 574 17.64 -31.42 -13.96
C ARG A 574 17.45 -32.06 -15.33
N GLU A 575 18.44 -32.79 -15.83
CA GLU A 575 18.32 -33.56 -17.07
C GLU A 575 17.29 -34.69 -16.94
N LEU A 576 17.23 -35.34 -15.77
CA LEU A 576 16.29 -36.42 -15.46
C LEU A 576 14.82 -35.96 -15.42
N ILE A 577 14.55 -34.71 -15.03
CA ILE A 577 13.21 -34.09 -14.98
C ILE A 577 12.85 -33.50 -16.36
N ASN A 578 13.79 -32.81 -17.02
CA ASN A 578 13.59 -32.22 -18.34
C ASN A 578 13.44 -33.27 -19.45
N GLY A 579 14.15 -34.40 -19.37
CA GLY A 579 14.05 -35.49 -20.34
C GLY A 579 12.70 -36.22 -20.36
N ARG A 580 11.80 -35.96 -19.41
CA ARG A 580 10.48 -36.63 -19.32
C ARG A 580 9.27 -35.71 -19.30
N LEU A 581 9.42 -34.45 -18.87
CA LEU A 581 8.41 -33.42 -19.12
C LEU A 581 8.61 -32.92 -20.55
N GLY A 582 7.90 -33.47 -21.54
CA GLY A 582 8.03 -33.03 -22.93
C GLY A 582 7.91 -31.50 -23.08
N GLU A 583 8.55 -30.90 -24.09
CA GLU A 583 8.70 -29.44 -24.25
C GLU A 583 7.39 -28.64 -24.12
N ARG A 584 6.23 -29.23 -24.45
CA ARG A 584 4.90 -28.61 -24.28
C ARG A 584 4.51 -28.33 -22.82
N HIS A 585 4.92 -29.17 -21.87
CA HIS A 585 4.57 -29.00 -20.45
C HIS A 585 5.51 -28.02 -19.73
N LEU A 586 6.77 -27.94 -20.16
CA LEU A 586 7.76 -27.00 -19.62
C LEU A 586 7.46 -25.53 -19.94
N LYS A 587 6.66 -25.24 -20.96
CA LYS A 587 6.28 -23.86 -21.33
C LYS A 587 5.05 -23.35 -20.58
N ILE A 588 4.23 -24.24 -20.03
CA ILE A 588 2.90 -23.91 -19.45
C ILE A 588 2.92 -23.90 -17.91
N VAL A 589 3.89 -24.56 -17.25
CA VAL A 589 3.80 -24.86 -15.79
C VAL A 589 5.00 -24.35 -14.97
N LYS A 590 5.78 -23.37 -15.45
CA LYS A 590 6.96 -22.89 -14.68
C LYS A 590 6.62 -22.22 -13.35
N ASP A 591 5.39 -21.72 -13.19
CA ASP A 591 5.00 -20.90 -12.04
C ASP A 591 4.17 -21.65 -10.97
N GLU A 592 3.79 -22.91 -11.20
CA GLU A 592 2.79 -23.65 -10.38
C GLU A 592 3.21 -25.10 -10.00
N ILE A 593 4.50 -25.44 -10.12
CA ILE A 593 5.06 -26.68 -9.59
C ILE A 593 5.55 -26.44 -8.16
N ARG A 594 5.20 -27.35 -7.26
CA ARG A 594 5.73 -27.41 -5.90
C ARG A 594 6.57 -28.66 -5.72
N PHE A 595 7.45 -28.61 -4.73
CA PHE A 595 8.21 -29.77 -4.32
C PHE A 595 8.32 -29.88 -2.81
N ARG A 596 8.52 -31.10 -2.33
CA ARG A 596 8.67 -31.45 -0.92
C ARG A 596 9.72 -32.53 -0.78
N TYR A 597 10.53 -32.44 0.26
CA TYR A 597 11.49 -33.47 0.60
C TYR A 597 10.98 -34.31 1.78
N ARG A 598 10.83 -35.61 1.56
CA ARG A 598 10.41 -36.59 2.56
C ARG A 598 11.66 -37.25 3.15
N LYS A 599 11.96 -36.91 4.41
CA LYS A 599 13.20 -37.31 5.08
C LYS A 599 13.30 -38.82 5.32
N LYS A 600 12.19 -39.46 5.71
CA LYS A 600 12.18 -40.86 6.15
C LYS A 600 12.70 -41.86 5.11
N ASP A 601 12.59 -41.54 3.82
CA ASP A 601 13.00 -42.41 2.71
C ASP A 601 13.82 -41.68 1.64
N ASN A 602 14.28 -40.46 1.94
CA ASN A 602 15.05 -39.61 1.04
C ASN A 602 14.35 -39.35 -0.31
N THR A 603 13.05 -39.06 -0.31
CA THR A 603 12.23 -38.91 -1.52
C THR A 603 11.85 -37.45 -1.79
N LEU A 604 12.10 -36.97 -3.02
CA LEU A 604 11.58 -35.70 -3.52
C LEU A 604 10.20 -35.90 -4.16
N ILE A 605 9.20 -35.20 -3.66
CA ILE A 605 7.84 -35.17 -4.17
C ILE A 605 7.68 -33.88 -4.97
N LEU A 606 7.17 -33.94 -6.19
CA LEU A 606 6.85 -32.81 -7.05
C LEU A 606 5.36 -32.87 -7.40
N MET A 607 4.67 -31.74 -7.32
CA MET A 607 3.23 -31.68 -7.60
C MET A 607 2.88 -30.47 -8.45
N ASN A 608 1.99 -30.66 -9.41
CA ASN A 608 1.42 -29.56 -10.18
C ASN A 608 0.14 -29.05 -9.49
N THR A 609 0.16 -27.80 -9.03
CA THR A 609 -1.02 -27.17 -8.43
C THR A 609 -1.83 -26.36 -9.45
N SER A 610 -1.48 -26.35 -10.74
CA SER A 610 -2.07 -25.46 -11.73
C SER A 610 -3.59 -25.52 -11.83
N TYR A 611 -4.24 -24.36 -11.89
CA TYR A 611 -5.70 -24.30 -12.03
C TYR A 611 -6.20 -24.92 -13.36
N VAL A 612 -5.32 -25.00 -14.35
CA VAL A 612 -5.59 -25.48 -15.71
C VAL A 612 -4.62 -26.61 -16.06
N GLY A 613 -5.15 -27.75 -16.56
CA GLY A 613 -4.36 -28.86 -17.10
C GLY A 613 -4.40 -30.14 -16.26
N GLU A 614 -3.65 -31.15 -16.72
CA GLU A 614 -3.51 -32.43 -16.02
C GLU A 614 -2.77 -32.25 -14.68
N LYS A 615 -3.37 -32.77 -13.61
CA LYS A 615 -2.80 -32.77 -12.27
C LYS A 615 -1.96 -34.02 -12.09
N TRP A 616 -0.78 -33.87 -11.50
CA TRP A 616 0.14 -34.98 -11.31
C TRP A 616 0.96 -34.81 -10.04
N ILE A 617 1.38 -35.94 -9.48
CA ILE A 617 2.38 -36.04 -8.43
C ILE A 617 3.50 -36.96 -8.91
N ILE A 618 4.73 -36.50 -8.79
CA ILE A 618 5.94 -37.24 -9.12
C ILE A 618 6.69 -37.47 -7.82
N THR A 619 7.08 -38.71 -7.54
CA THR A 619 8.03 -39.00 -6.45
C THR A 619 9.34 -39.50 -7.03
N VAL A 620 10.45 -39.03 -6.48
CA VAL A 620 11.80 -39.40 -6.88
C VAL A 620 12.58 -39.75 -5.63
N ASN A 621 12.88 -41.03 -5.44
CA ASN A 621 13.76 -41.44 -4.37
C ASN A 621 15.20 -41.01 -4.73
N LEU A 622 15.81 -40.15 -3.94
CA LEU A 622 17.10 -39.54 -4.25
C LEU A 622 18.27 -40.53 -4.08
N THR A 623 18.12 -41.54 -3.21
CA THR A 623 19.12 -42.61 -2.99
C THR A 623 19.15 -43.61 -4.15
N THR A 624 17.98 -44.08 -4.59
CA THR A 624 17.86 -45.16 -5.59
C THR A 624 17.62 -44.64 -7.00
N GLY A 625 17.23 -43.37 -7.16
CA GLY A 625 16.78 -42.79 -8.41
C GLY A 625 15.41 -43.30 -8.89
N LYS A 626 14.75 -44.20 -8.14
CA LYS A 626 13.43 -44.77 -8.51
C LYS A 626 12.39 -43.66 -8.55
N LYS A 627 11.58 -43.65 -9.63
CA LYS A 627 10.55 -42.64 -9.87
C LYS A 627 9.18 -43.25 -9.97
N SER A 628 8.18 -42.53 -9.47
CA SER A 628 6.77 -42.78 -9.79
C SER A 628 6.11 -41.49 -10.28
N VAL A 629 5.21 -41.61 -11.26
CA VAL A 629 4.42 -40.50 -11.78
C VAL A 629 2.96 -40.92 -11.72
N ASN A 630 2.21 -40.32 -10.81
CA ASN A 630 0.78 -40.59 -10.66
C ASN A 630 0.00 -39.42 -11.24
N ARG A 631 -0.77 -39.69 -12.30
CA ARG A 631 -1.70 -38.70 -12.88
C ARG A 631 -3.00 -38.74 -12.10
N LEU A 632 -3.43 -37.58 -11.62
CA LEU A 632 -4.65 -37.43 -10.84
C LEU A 632 -5.80 -37.15 -11.82
N THR A 633 -6.77 -38.06 -11.90
CA THR A 633 -8.00 -37.84 -12.68
C THR A 633 -8.94 -36.94 -11.86
N LEU A 634 -8.70 -35.63 -11.92
CA LEU A 634 -9.45 -34.63 -11.17
C LEU A 634 -10.33 -33.78 -12.09
N SER A 635 -11.45 -33.28 -11.55
CA SER A 635 -12.37 -32.39 -12.25
C SER A 635 -11.76 -31.01 -12.56
N HIS A 636 -12.31 -30.32 -13.57
CA HIS A 636 -11.92 -28.95 -13.97
C HIS A 636 -12.37 -27.96 -12.87
N GLY A 637 -11.55 -27.80 -11.84
CA GLY A 637 -11.90 -27.05 -10.61
C GLY A 637 -11.36 -27.66 -9.31
N ALA A 638 -10.64 -28.79 -9.39
CA ALA A 638 -10.02 -29.43 -8.24
C ALA A 638 -8.88 -28.60 -7.63
N ARG A 639 -8.84 -28.52 -6.31
CA ARG A 639 -7.84 -27.78 -5.51
C ARG A 639 -7.20 -28.69 -4.48
N VAL A 640 -5.88 -28.57 -4.31
CA VAL A 640 -5.17 -29.23 -3.20
C VAL A 640 -5.39 -28.41 -1.94
N VAL A 641 -5.95 -29.03 -0.90
CA VAL A 641 -6.25 -28.35 0.37
C VAL A 641 -5.18 -28.65 1.41
N TYR A 642 -4.67 -29.88 1.45
CA TYR A 642 -3.62 -30.29 2.40
C TYR A 642 -2.77 -31.42 1.82
N VAL A 643 -1.47 -31.44 2.16
CA VAL A 643 -0.54 -32.51 1.77
C VAL A 643 0.50 -32.73 2.89
N ASP A 644 0.62 -33.98 3.34
CA ASP A 644 1.68 -34.42 4.25
C ASP A 644 2.69 -35.35 3.55
N ASP A 645 3.44 -36.17 4.31
CA ASP A 645 4.47 -37.04 3.76
C ASP A 645 3.90 -38.22 2.97
N ASP A 646 2.65 -38.59 3.24
CA ASP A 646 2.02 -39.80 2.74
C ASP A 646 0.62 -39.56 2.16
N TYR A 647 -0.04 -38.46 2.51
CA TYR A 647 -1.43 -38.19 2.19
C TYR A 647 -1.62 -36.86 1.45
N LEU A 648 -2.51 -36.88 0.46
CA LEU A 648 -2.91 -35.74 -0.36
C LEU A 648 -4.43 -35.58 -0.26
N TYR A 649 -4.87 -34.39 0.17
CA TYR A 649 -6.27 -34.04 0.30
C TYR A 649 -6.68 -33.04 -0.78
N VAL A 650 -7.63 -33.45 -1.61
CA VAL A 650 -8.09 -32.67 -2.78
C VAL A 650 -9.57 -32.37 -2.64
N TRP A 651 -9.92 -31.11 -2.79
CA TRP A 651 -11.29 -30.66 -2.88
C TRP A 651 -11.71 -30.54 -4.34
N GLU A 652 -12.90 -31.03 -4.68
CA GLU A 652 -13.43 -31.05 -6.04
C GLU A 652 -14.84 -30.46 -6.13
N ARG A 653 -15.10 -29.76 -7.23
CA ARG A 653 -16.45 -29.31 -7.62
C ARG A 653 -16.92 -30.11 -8.82
N ASN A 654 -17.99 -30.89 -8.63
CA ASN A 654 -18.62 -31.67 -9.70
C ASN A 654 -19.63 -30.82 -10.48
N LYS A 655 -20.05 -31.33 -11.66
CA LYS A 655 -20.96 -30.63 -12.58
C LYS A 655 -22.36 -30.35 -12.01
N ASP A 656 -22.80 -31.14 -11.02
CA ASP A 656 -24.13 -31.04 -10.40
C ASP A 656 -24.13 -30.24 -9.08
N ASP A 657 -23.17 -29.33 -8.91
CA ASP A 657 -22.94 -28.53 -7.69
C ASP A 657 -22.65 -29.34 -6.40
N ARG A 658 -22.55 -30.67 -6.53
CA ARG A 658 -21.98 -31.56 -5.53
C ARG A 658 -20.49 -31.30 -5.38
N ARG A 659 -20.02 -31.26 -4.14
CA ARG A 659 -18.59 -31.16 -3.84
C ARG A 659 -18.11 -32.43 -3.17
N SER A 660 -16.82 -32.71 -3.31
CA SER A 660 -16.22 -33.80 -2.56
C SER A 660 -14.82 -33.47 -2.06
N LEU A 661 -14.47 -34.05 -0.92
CA LEU A 661 -13.12 -34.09 -0.40
C LEU A 661 -12.57 -35.49 -0.60
N LYS A 662 -11.46 -35.61 -1.34
CA LYS A 662 -10.77 -36.87 -1.63
C LYS A 662 -9.46 -36.94 -0.87
N CYS A 663 -9.21 -38.06 -0.20
CA CYS A 663 -7.93 -38.35 0.45
C CYS A 663 -7.21 -39.45 -0.32
N TYR A 664 -5.99 -39.17 -0.75
CA TYR A 664 -5.13 -40.11 -1.45
C TYR A 664 -3.91 -40.42 -0.64
N LYS A 665 -3.52 -41.69 -0.59
CA LYS A 665 -2.22 -42.12 -0.07
C LYS A 665 -1.22 -42.28 -1.21
N PHE A 666 -0.01 -41.79 -1.05
CA PHE A 666 1.06 -41.89 -2.04
C PHE A 666 2.39 -42.31 -1.39
N GLY A 667 3.09 -43.25 -2.01
CA GLY A 667 4.35 -43.81 -1.49
C GLY A 667 4.71 -45.14 -2.16
N ASP A 668 5.99 -45.52 -2.17
CA ASP A 668 6.52 -46.80 -2.69
C ASP A 668 6.26 -47.12 -4.18
N GLY A 669 5.71 -46.16 -4.93
CA GLY A 669 5.33 -46.32 -6.34
C GLY A 669 3.84 -46.58 -6.53
N GLU A 670 3.04 -46.57 -5.46
CA GLU A 670 1.60 -46.72 -5.48
C GLU A 670 0.88 -45.40 -5.13
N TYR A 671 -0.30 -45.24 -5.71
CA TYR A 671 -1.22 -44.14 -5.46
C TYR A 671 -2.62 -44.69 -5.31
N GLN A 672 -3.24 -44.46 -4.15
CA GLN A 672 -4.53 -45.04 -3.81
C GLN A 672 -5.47 -43.99 -3.24
N LEU A 673 -6.71 -43.94 -3.76
CA LEU A 673 -7.80 -43.20 -3.12
C LEU A 673 -8.25 -43.97 -1.88
N LEU A 674 -8.16 -43.33 -0.71
CA LEU A 674 -8.58 -43.92 0.56
C LEU A 674 -10.01 -43.55 0.93
N GLU A 675 -10.36 -42.28 0.78
CA GLU A 675 -11.68 -41.76 1.14
C GLU A 675 -12.18 -40.73 0.12
N ASN A 676 -13.48 -40.74 -0.15
CA ASN A 676 -14.18 -39.71 -0.91
C ASN A 676 -15.44 -39.30 -0.14
N ILE A 677 -15.46 -38.07 0.37
CA ILE A 677 -16.54 -37.53 1.19
C ILE A 677 -17.33 -36.52 0.37
N ASP A 678 -18.53 -36.88 -0.05
CA ASP A 678 -19.43 -36.01 -0.81
C ASP A 678 -20.27 -35.13 0.12
N TYR A 679 -20.50 -33.87 -0.27
CA TYR A 679 -21.33 -32.94 0.48
C TYR A 679 -22.00 -31.87 -0.41
N GLN A 680 -23.00 -31.19 0.16
CA GLN A 680 -23.76 -30.13 -0.51
C GLN A 680 -23.27 -28.73 -0.10
N TRP A 681 -23.30 -27.78 -1.04
CA TRP A 681 -22.89 -26.38 -0.82
C TRP A 681 -23.58 -25.74 0.40
N ASP A 682 -24.88 -25.95 0.53
CA ASP A 682 -25.75 -25.33 1.54
C ASP A 682 -25.43 -25.83 2.96
N LYS A 683 -24.89 -27.04 3.10
CA LYS A 683 -24.50 -27.66 4.37
C LYS A 683 -23.04 -27.43 4.74
N GLY A 684 -22.16 -27.28 3.75
CA GLY A 684 -20.71 -27.26 3.95
C GLY A 684 -20.17 -28.58 4.52
N LEU A 685 -18.85 -28.71 4.64
CA LEU A 685 -18.19 -29.89 5.19
C LEU A 685 -17.15 -29.49 6.23
N MET A 686 -17.06 -30.28 7.29
CA MET A 686 -15.95 -30.19 8.22
C MET A 686 -15.34 -31.56 8.41
N CYS A 687 -14.01 -31.63 8.32
CA CYS A 687 -13.26 -32.86 8.47
C CYS A 687 -12.16 -32.67 9.51
N LYS A 688 -12.11 -33.56 10.51
CA LYS A 688 -11.01 -33.70 11.44
C LYS A 688 -10.11 -34.84 10.98
N ILE A 689 -8.87 -34.50 10.67
CA ILE A 689 -7.84 -35.43 10.20
C ILE A 689 -7.02 -35.85 11.42
N MET A 690 -7.14 -37.11 11.79
CA MET A 690 -6.30 -37.78 12.79
C MET A 690 -5.48 -38.83 12.04
N MET A 691 -4.19 -39.00 12.36
CA MET A 691 -3.26 -39.93 11.68
C MET A 691 -3.90 -41.31 11.35
N ASN A 692 -4.52 -41.45 10.16
CA ASN A 692 -5.23 -42.62 9.59
C ASN A 692 -6.78 -42.69 9.70
N LYS A 693 -7.49 -41.69 10.24
CA LYS A 693 -8.97 -41.64 10.24
C LYS A 693 -9.48 -40.22 9.97
N ILE A 694 -10.49 -40.09 9.11
CA ILE A 694 -11.20 -38.83 8.92
C ILE A 694 -12.54 -38.91 9.66
N LYS A 695 -12.72 -38.04 10.66
CA LYS A 695 -14.05 -37.79 11.23
C LYS A 695 -14.64 -36.59 10.49
N HIS A 696 -15.91 -36.64 10.11
CA HIS A 696 -16.52 -35.52 9.41
C HIS A 696 -17.98 -35.27 9.82
N SER A 697 -18.44 -34.03 9.64
CA SER A 697 -19.83 -33.63 9.83
C SER A 697 -20.20 -32.50 8.86
N PRO A 698 -21.50 -32.20 8.67
CA PRO A 698 -21.91 -30.93 8.08
C PRO A 698 -21.29 -29.75 8.85
N LEU A 699 -20.90 -28.71 8.13
CA LEU A 699 -20.30 -27.50 8.73
C LEU A 699 -21.39 -26.61 9.35
N ARG A 700 -22.47 -26.37 8.62
CA ARG A 700 -23.56 -25.45 9.03
C ARG A 700 -24.58 -26.16 9.92
N MET A 701 -24.17 -26.40 11.16
CA MET A 701 -25.02 -26.95 12.22
C MET A 701 -25.20 -25.92 13.35
N LYS A 702 -26.26 -26.04 14.15
CA LYS A 702 -26.38 -25.24 15.37
C LYS A 702 -25.33 -25.67 16.38
N ILE A 703 -24.85 -24.71 17.19
CA ILE A 703 -23.74 -24.94 18.15
C ILE A 703 -24.04 -26.09 19.11
N GLU A 704 -25.28 -26.30 19.55
CA GLU A 704 -25.61 -27.39 20.48
C GLU A 704 -25.32 -28.76 19.86
N LYS A 705 -25.69 -28.94 18.58
CA LYS A 705 -25.39 -30.17 17.84
C LYS A 705 -23.92 -30.30 17.50
N LEU A 706 -23.21 -29.19 17.37
CA LEU A 706 -21.78 -29.16 17.14
C LEU A 706 -21.03 -29.65 18.40
N VAL A 707 -21.47 -29.23 19.59
CA VAL A 707 -20.97 -29.70 20.89
C VAL A 707 -21.18 -31.20 21.05
N ASP A 708 -22.36 -31.72 20.68
CA ASP A 708 -22.63 -33.16 20.73
C ASP A 708 -21.66 -33.98 19.85
N VAL A 709 -21.31 -33.45 18.67
CA VAL A 709 -20.48 -34.17 17.70
C VAL A 709 -18.99 -33.99 17.97
N TRP A 710 -18.55 -32.80 18.37
CA TRP A 710 -17.13 -32.42 18.43
C TRP A 710 -16.61 -32.17 19.84
N GLY A 711 -17.49 -32.10 20.84
CA GLY A 711 -17.17 -31.64 22.18
C GLY A 711 -17.14 -30.12 22.28
N GLU A 712 -17.33 -29.60 23.49
CA GLU A 712 -17.51 -28.18 23.78
C GLU A 712 -16.35 -27.31 23.24
N LYS A 713 -15.10 -27.65 23.61
CA LYS A 713 -13.91 -26.89 23.19
C LYS A 713 -13.72 -26.83 21.66
N ASP A 714 -13.95 -27.92 20.94
CA ASP A 714 -13.78 -27.93 19.48
C ASP A 714 -14.95 -27.21 18.79
N ALA A 715 -16.18 -27.39 19.30
CA ALA A 715 -17.37 -26.72 18.79
C ALA A 715 -17.29 -25.19 18.88
N GLU A 716 -16.86 -24.63 20.01
CA GLU A 716 -16.68 -23.19 20.18
C GLU A 716 -15.68 -22.61 19.17
N MET A 717 -14.55 -23.30 18.95
CA MET A 717 -13.54 -22.86 17.98
C MET A 717 -14.08 -22.87 16.55
N ILE A 718 -14.85 -23.89 16.19
CA ILE A 718 -15.43 -24.07 14.86
C ILE A 718 -16.49 -22.99 14.59
N ASP A 719 -17.41 -22.75 15.53
CA ASP A 719 -18.48 -21.75 15.40
C ASP A 719 -17.92 -20.34 15.13
N TYR A 720 -16.79 -20.00 15.77
CA TYR A 720 -16.10 -18.73 15.52
C TYR A 720 -15.60 -18.59 14.07
N VAL A 721 -15.11 -19.68 13.47
CA VAL A 721 -14.49 -19.69 12.12
C VAL A 721 -15.54 -19.83 11.01
N MET A 722 -16.69 -20.43 11.29
CA MET A 722 -17.72 -20.87 10.33
C MET A 722 -18.32 -19.81 9.40
N LYS A 723 -18.17 -18.51 9.69
CA LYS A 723 -19.05 -17.47 9.14
C LYS A 723 -18.99 -17.28 7.61
N ASP A 724 -17.92 -17.72 6.94
CA ASP A 724 -17.70 -17.45 5.50
C ASP A 724 -17.10 -18.63 4.68
N ASP A 725 -16.84 -19.81 5.28
CA ASP A 725 -16.15 -20.92 4.61
C ASP A 725 -17.11 -22.11 4.31
N GLU A 726 -16.84 -22.91 3.28
CA GLU A 726 -17.67 -24.08 2.88
C GLU A 726 -17.03 -25.43 3.23
N LEU A 727 -15.71 -25.46 3.45
CA LEU A 727 -14.95 -26.60 3.95
C LEU A 727 -13.95 -26.13 5.01
N LEU A 728 -13.98 -26.78 6.17
CA LEU A 728 -12.95 -26.66 7.21
C LEU A 728 -12.23 -27.98 7.43
N LEU A 729 -10.89 -27.95 7.41
CA LEU A 729 -10.04 -29.07 7.80
C LEU A 729 -9.42 -28.80 9.17
N LEU A 730 -9.80 -29.61 10.16
CA LEU A 730 -9.21 -29.60 11.49
C LEU A 730 -8.09 -30.63 11.55
N LEU A 731 -6.86 -30.15 11.73
CA LEU A 731 -5.66 -30.95 11.83
C LEU A 731 -5.27 -31.07 13.30
N GLU A 732 -5.06 -32.28 13.80
CA GLU A 732 -4.61 -32.54 15.17
C GLU A 732 -3.29 -33.32 15.16
N ASN A 733 -2.31 -32.83 15.93
CA ASN A 733 -1.01 -33.49 16.12
C ASN A 733 -0.51 -33.25 17.55
N GLY A 734 -0.72 -34.22 18.43
CA GLY A 734 -0.42 -34.08 19.86
C GLY A 734 -1.16 -32.89 20.48
N ASP A 735 -0.41 -31.98 21.13
CA ASP A 735 -0.97 -30.77 21.74
C ASP A 735 -1.37 -29.68 20.74
N HIS A 736 -1.10 -29.87 19.44
CA HIS A 736 -1.37 -28.90 18.39
C HIS A 736 -2.70 -29.20 17.69
N ILE A 737 -3.52 -28.16 17.55
CA ILE A 737 -4.65 -28.16 16.60
C ILE A 737 -4.53 -26.98 15.64
N ALA A 738 -4.89 -27.17 14.37
CA ALA A 738 -5.05 -26.11 13.39
C ALA A 738 -6.35 -26.29 12.60
N ILE A 739 -7.02 -25.18 12.24
CA ILE A 739 -8.15 -25.20 11.30
C ILE A 739 -7.74 -24.49 10.02
N LEU A 740 -7.86 -25.19 8.89
CA LEU A 740 -7.63 -24.69 7.55
C LEU A 740 -8.96 -24.55 6.80
N ASN A 741 -9.06 -23.60 5.88
CA ASN A 741 -10.19 -23.51 4.97
C ASN A 741 -9.93 -24.19 3.61
N GLN A 742 -10.84 -23.99 2.67
CA GLN A 742 -10.83 -24.62 1.33
C GLN A 742 -9.99 -23.91 0.26
N GLU A 743 -9.38 -22.77 0.60
CA GLU A 743 -8.56 -22.04 -0.37
C GLU A 743 -7.34 -22.87 -0.78
N GLU A 744 -6.70 -22.50 -1.88
CA GLU A 744 -5.48 -23.18 -2.33
C GLU A 744 -4.45 -23.19 -1.18
N ASP A 745 -4.07 -24.39 -0.71
CA ASP A 745 -3.20 -24.70 0.45
C ASP A 745 -3.82 -24.61 1.84
N GLY A 746 -5.10 -24.28 1.91
CA GLY A 746 -5.84 -24.08 3.14
C GLY A 746 -5.29 -22.90 3.94
N ASN A 747 -5.94 -21.74 3.87
CA ASN A 747 -5.55 -20.62 4.71
C ASN A 747 -5.77 -20.99 6.18
N LEU A 748 -4.80 -20.68 7.03
CA LEU A 748 -4.87 -20.94 8.46
C LEU A 748 -5.89 -19.99 9.08
N ARG A 749 -6.98 -20.54 9.63
CA ARG A 749 -8.03 -19.78 10.31
C ARG A 749 -7.83 -19.74 11.82
N MET A 750 -7.28 -20.82 12.37
CA MET A 750 -7.06 -20.97 13.81
C MET A 750 -5.88 -21.88 14.09
N LYS A 751 -5.09 -21.56 15.13
CA LYS A 751 -4.09 -22.44 15.75
C LYS A 751 -4.34 -22.53 17.25
N ARG A 752 -4.24 -23.73 17.80
CA ARG A 752 -4.27 -24.02 19.24
C ARG A 752 -3.03 -24.80 19.65
N TYR A 753 -2.44 -24.45 20.78
CA TYR A 753 -1.44 -25.24 21.50
C TYR A 753 -1.88 -25.37 22.95
N LYS A 754 -2.20 -26.59 23.40
CA LYS A 754 -2.86 -26.82 24.70
C LYS A 754 -4.10 -25.91 24.85
N ASP A 755 -4.10 -25.00 25.82
CA ASP A 755 -5.19 -24.06 26.08
C ASP A 755 -5.03 -22.69 25.36
N ASN A 756 -3.87 -22.42 24.74
CA ASN A 756 -3.65 -21.18 24.01
C ASN A 756 -4.29 -21.27 22.62
N ILE A 757 -5.21 -20.35 22.30
CA ILE A 757 -5.92 -20.29 21.02
C ILE A 757 -5.63 -18.96 20.34
N LYS A 758 -5.38 -19.02 19.03
CA LYS A 758 -5.23 -17.83 18.17
C LYS A 758 -6.04 -17.99 16.90
N TYR A 759 -6.84 -16.96 16.60
CA TYR A 759 -7.56 -16.82 15.34
C TYR A 759 -6.81 -15.89 14.39
N PHE A 760 -6.88 -16.21 13.10
CA PHE A 760 -6.15 -15.52 12.05
C PHE A 760 -7.10 -14.95 10.99
N LYS A 761 -6.61 -13.98 10.23
CA LYS A 761 -7.36 -13.40 9.12
C LYS A 761 -7.56 -14.44 8.01
N PRO A 762 -8.64 -14.33 7.20
CA PRO A 762 -8.95 -15.26 6.11
C PRO A 762 -7.84 -15.55 5.09
N LEU A 763 -6.85 -14.68 4.95
CA LEU A 763 -5.77 -14.76 3.96
C LEU A 763 -4.40 -15.15 4.56
N THR A 764 -4.40 -15.64 5.81
CA THR A 764 -3.17 -16.05 6.50
C THR A 764 -2.73 -17.42 5.98
N GLN A 765 -1.50 -17.51 5.50
CA GLN A 765 -0.93 -18.70 4.88
C GLN A 765 0.31 -19.19 5.64
N PHE A 766 0.67 -20.44 5.39
CA PHE A 766 1.88 -21.08 5.88
C PHE A 766 2.53 -21.84 4.72
N PHE A 767 3.78 -22.24 4.88
CA PHE A 767 4.57 -22.80 3.79
C PHE A 767 4.70 -24.32 3.82
N ASN A 768 4.61 -24.92 5.01
CA ASN A 768 4.47 -26.36 5.17
C ASN A 768 3.79 -26.70 6.51
N HIS A 769 3.24 -27.90 6.59
CA HIS A 769 2.63 -28.43 7.82
C HIS A 769 3.67 -28.64 8.94
N GLU A 770 4.95 -28.95 8.66
CA GLU A 770 6.01 -29.02 9.69
C GLU A 770 6.09 -27.71 10.49
N ASN A 771 5.89 -26.56 9.85
CA ASN A 771 5.84 -25.25 10.50
C ASN A 771 4.63 -25.09 11.45
N LEU A 772 3.48 -25.73 11.17
CA LEU A 772 2.34 -25.72 12.08
C LEU A 772 2.63 -26.48 13.38
N TRP A 773 3.53 -27.46 13.31
CA TRP A 773 3.89 -28.38 14.40
C TRP A 773 5.26 -28.07 15.02
N SER A 774 5.91 -27.01 14.58
CA SER A 774 7.25 -26.63 15.04
C SER A 774 7.23 -26.11 16.47
N ASP A 775 8.09 -26.66 17.33
CA ASP A 775 8.32 -26.15 18.70
C ASP A 775 9.26 -24.94 18.75
N LYS A 776 9.89 -24.58 17.61
CA LYS A 776 10.82 -23.45 17.55
C LYS A 776 10.07 -22.15 17.30
N GLN A 777 9.39 -22.07 16.17
CA GLN A 777 8.70 -20.88 15.67
C GLN A 777 7.54 -21.29 14.77
N LEU A 778 6.45 -20.52 14.85
CA LEU A 778 5.34 -20.57 13.91
C LEU A 778 5.44 -19.38 12.96
N ILE A 779 5.78 -19.64 11.71
CA ILE A 779 5.99 -18.60 10.69
C ILE A 779 4.81 -18.60 9.73
N LEU A 780 4.07 -17.51 9.71
CA LEU A 780 2.89 -17.31 8.87
C LEU A 780 3.14 -16.13 7.95
N TYR A 781 2.53 -16.12 6.77
CA TYR A 781 2.58 -14.96 5.90
C TYR A 781 1.18 -14.52 5.51
N GLU A 782 0.95 -13.21 5.51
CA GLU A 782 -0.24 -12.63 4.91
C GLU A 782 0.06 -12.41 3.43
N LYS A 783 -0.75 -13.02 2.57
CA LYS A 783 -0.61 -12.90 1.11
C LYS A 783 -0.51 -11.41 0.77
N TYR A 784 0.58 -11.05 0.07
CA TYR A 784 0.87 -9.69 -0.43
C TYR A 784 1.41 -8.63 0.56
N SER A 785 1.66 -8.93 1.85
CA SER A 785 2.01 -7.86 2.80
C SER A 785 3.17 -8.15 3.73
N SER A 786 3.20 -9.29 4.42
CA SER A 786 4.09 -9.48 5.57
C SER A 786 4.31 -10.94 5.95
N LEU A 787 5.42 -11.17 6.63
CA LEU A 787 5.78 -12.41 7.31
C LEU A 787 5.66 -12.18 8.83
N ASN A 788 4.84 -12.97 9.48
CA ASN A 788 4.54 -12.88 10.91
C ASN A 788 5.11 -14.11 11.62
N ILE A 789 5.91 -13.88 12.66
CA ILE A 789 6.57 -14.94 13.41
C ILE A 789 5.99 -14.95 14.82
N TYR A 790 5.49 -16.11 15.22
CA TYR A 790 4.83 -16.33 16.49
C TYR A 790 5.64 -17.31 17.35
N ASN A 791 5.58 -17.10 18.66
CA ASN A 791 5.96 -18.15 19.58
C ASN A 791 4.98 -19.33 19.40
N PRO A 792 5.47 -20.56 19.18
CA PRO A 792 4.61 -21.68 18.81
C PRO A 792 3.74 -22.19 19.96
N GLN A 793 4.12 -21.91 21.21
CA GLN A 793 3.42 -22.37 22.41
C GLN A 793 2.45 -21.30 22.95
N THR A 794 2.90 -20.05 23.07
CA THR A 794 2.04 -18.96 23.56
C THR A 794 1.18 -18.35 22.45
N LEU A 795 1.51 -18.61 21.18
CA LEU A 795 0.87 -18.03 19.99
C LEU A 795 0.88 -16.49 19.98
N GLN A 796 1.77 -15.88 20.77
CA GLN A 796 2.01 -14.45 20.75
C GLN A 796 2.89 -14.08 19.57
N LEU A 797 2.50 -13.02 18.86
CA LEU A 797 3.27 -12.45 17.76
C LEU A 797 4.58 -11.89 18.32
N GLN A 798 5.72 -12.41 17.84
CA GLN A 798 7.05 -11.94 18.22
C GLN A 798 7.52 -10.83 17.29
N ILE A 799 7.33 -11.00 15.98
CA ILE A 799 7.80 -10.03 14.99
C ILE A 799 6.95 -10.07 13.72
N THR A 800 6.74 -8.90 13.11
CA THR A 800 6.17 -8.74 11.77
C THR A 800 7.23 -8.15 10.85
N LEU A 801 7.52 -8.86 9.77
CA LEU A 801 8.53 -8.55 8.79
C LEU A 801 7.85 -8.18 7.45
N PRO A 802 7.88 -6.91 7.04
CA PRO A 802 7.06 -6.44 5.93
C PRO A 802 7.68 -6.67 4.54
N PHE A 803 6.84 -6.85 3.53
CA PHE A 803 7.26 -6.97 2.13
C PHE A 803 6.53 -5.93 1.26
N PRO A 804 6.93 -4.64 1.29
CA PRO A 804 6.20 -3.57 0.60
C PRO A 804 6.20 -3.69 -0.92
N HIS A 805 7.29 -4.23 -1.50
CA HIS A 805 7.48 -4.30 -2.95
C HIS A 805 7.61 -5.74 -3.46
N PHE A 806 7.33 -6.73 -2.61
CA PHE A 806 7.50 -8.14 -2.91
C PHE A 806 6.22 -8.90 -2.55
N ARG A 807 5.55 -9.45 -3.55
CA ARG A 807 4.36 -10.29 -3.31
C ARG A 807 4.81 -11.71 -3.04
N ILE A 808 4.70 -12.14 -1.78
CA ILE A 808 4.92 -13.53 -1.39
C ILE A 808 3.89 -14.39 -2.12
N TRP A 809 4.40 -15.30 -2.95
CA TRP A 809 3.62 -16.31 -3.67
C TRP A 809 3.86 -17.70 -3.07
N ASP A 810 5.09 -17.95 -2.62
CA ASP A 810 5.49 -19.23 -2.06
C ASP A 810 6.68 -19.01 -1.11
N MET A 811 6.91 -19.94 -0.19
CA MET A 811 8.01 -19.88 0.77
C MET A 811 8.50 -21.29 1.10
N GLN A 812 9.78 -21.42 1.42
CA GLN A 812 10.38 -22.71 1.76
C GLN A 812 11.51 -22.53 2.79
N TRP A 813 11.71 -23.54 3.63
CA TRP A 813 12.84 -23.57 4.56
C TRP A 813 14.01 -24.37 3.98
N ASN A 814 15.17 -23.74 3.89
CA ASN A 814 16.44 -24.34 3.55
C ASN A 814 17.12 -24.88 4.83
N LEU A 815 17.05 -26.19 5.02
CA LEU A 815 17.61 -26.85 6.21
C LEU A 815 19.13 -26.72 6.32
N GLN A 816 19.86 -26.79 5.19
CA GLN A 816 21.32 -26.78 5.19
C GLN A 816 21.88 -25.42 5.58
N HIS A 817 21.35 -24.36 4.98
CA HIS A 817 21.82 -23.00 5.25
C HIS A 817 21.08 -22.33 6.41
N SER A 818 20.04 -22.96 6.97
CA SER A 818 19.14 -22.37 7.97
C SER A 818 18.53 -21.04 7.47
N GLN A 819 17.99 -21.04 6.25
CA GLN A 819 17.45 -19.84 5.59
C GLN A 819 16.03 -20.08 5.09
N LEU A 820 15.21 -19.04 5.08
CA LEU A 820 13.94 -19.01 4.35
C LEU A 820 14.20 -18.54 2.93
N ILE A 821 13.68 -19.29 1.96
CA ILE A 821 13.59 -18.89 0.56
C ILE A 821 12.16 -18.44 0.32
N ILE A 822 11.97 -17.16 0.00
CA ILE A 822 10.64 -16.57 -0.21
C ILE A 822 10.54 -16.16 -1.66
N ARG A 823 9.50 -16.61 -2.36
CA ARG A 823 9.35 -16.47 -3.82
C ARG A 823 8.14 -15.61 -4.17
N SER A 824 8.32 -14.77 -5.19
CA SER A 824 7.28 -14.07 -5.93
C SER A 824 7.09 -14.75 -7.30
N ARG A 825 6.14 -14.26 -8.11
CA ARG A 825 5.96 -14.77 -9.48
C ARG A 825 7.18 -14.62 -10.38
N LYS A 826 8.11 -13.70 -10.07
CA LYS A 826 9.25 -13.39 -10.93
C LYS A 826 10.58 -13.37 -10.19
N ASP A 827 10.55 -13.36 -8.86
CA ASP A 827 11.72 -13.06 -8.03
C ASP A 827 11.75 -13.93 -6.78
N TYR A 828 12.86 -13.93 -6.04
CA TYR A 828 12.99 -14.55 -4.73
C TYR A 828 13.80 -13.67 -3.77
N CYS A 829 13.69 -13.91 -2.48
CA CYS A 829 14.60 -13.42 -1.46
C CYS A 829 14.99 -14.51 -0.48
N LEU A 830 16.17 -14.34 0.13
CA LEU A 830 16.72 -15.20 1.15
C LEU A 830 16.69 -14.46 2.47
N VAL A 831 16.12 -15.11 3.48
CA VAL A 831 15.95 -14.57 4.83
C VAL A 831 16.64 -15.50 5.81
N THR A 832 17.37 -14.92 6.75
CA THR A 832 18.19 -15.63 7.73
C THR A 832 17.79 -15.20 9.14
N HIS A 833 17.76 -16.14 10.07
CA HIS A 833 17.69 -15.84 11.49
C HIS A 833 19.10 -15.52 12.00
N VAL A 834 19.29 -14.39 12.68
CA VAL A 834 20.59 -14.02 13.27
C VAL A 834 20.83 -14.93 14.46
N LYS A 835 21.91 -15.72 14.40
CA LYS A 835 22.24 -16.71 15.44
C LYS A 835 23.17 -16.11 16.46
N LYS A 836 23.12 -16.66 17.68
CA LYS A 836 24.14 -16.44 18.70
C LYS A 836 25.46 -17.05 18.20
N THR A 837 26.44 -16.21 17.90
CA THR A 837 27.83 -16.60 17.64
C THR A 837 28.58 -16.85 18.93
#